data_AF-A0A6E8V1Q5-F1
#
_entry.id   AF-A0A6E8V1Q5-F1
#
_cell.length_a   1.000
_cell.length_b   1.000
_cell.length_c   1.000
_cell.angle_alpha   90.00
_cell.angle_beta   90.00
_cell.angle_gamma   90.00
#
_symmetry.space_group_name_H-M   'P 1'
#
loop_
_entity.id
_entity.type
_entity.pdbx_description
1 polymer ?
#
loop_
_entity_poly.entity_id
_entity_poly.type
_entity_poly.pdbx_seq_one_letter_code
_entity_poly.pdbx_strand_id
1 'polypeptide(L)'
;MNEINHKTVFVLDHTPYFGISCESPIDCDFIKSKVAVPPISKSLWTCAVEASVEYCRIAYDLFPVGKLIRFVVSDTAAHIVNTWNTNTQSLTHILNAMSMVGVPPRQTQASDYSVIHGLRAAIEALAEPTEFQKEQLAVHAKSDCFKLVNRGRVICITSARDDASMKSLEDIFRTVLVQQNAISAGHKEYINIDQCHLVIINLYPANMESMVSNRALIEISPILLSEIHSNKANTISNKLTHLILPHFDLASTTVTGIPMKEEQNASSSANYDVEIFHGRTAHSVFLGTELVLPHSLKDGSDYETVTLKWCTPRSCGSSEMQPCLAQCRVTPVDVTSRPSSCLINFLLSGRSVLLEMPKKSGGKITSHLLSAHGGEIFIHSLNTARSCLEDPPSISEGGGGRVTDYRIKDFGALMQQHRLVPLKPLPERQPDEHLQKMRGKLARNSRYWPLTLGRTVLYNVRHFVEPLLLLTQKPELSEEEKMLCLKSIYNLSQLEERQEVLALPNMGHRLKGNKKEEQYRLLWSELETIVNCNGASPAHKAIVGCIRECRRMYPSADGADPYDKTHGGTAEGGVAAAAAAAAAADAHRASVIRATTDSPMSPPHSMGGSTGAAGAAGASGGATAGGGSNGGTGGGTGADATSSSSGTSVTLAVGGGGVSVGLLGARGTMGSGKKGFGSGGRSLLDVLASTERAISQKRIDFSGRLCTPSGQVAKLYSHVGAKDADGGGGAQGRPADVK
;
A
#
# COMPACT_ATOMS: atom_id res chain seq x y z
N MET A 1 -4.36 -7.12 15.69
CA MET A 1 -3.47 -8.30 15.85
C MET A 1 -3.88 -9.26 16.97
N ASN A 2 -4.95 -9.01 17.75
CA ASN A 2 -5.53 -10.01 18.67
C ASN A 2 -6.69 -10.80 18.01
N GLU A 3 -6.80 -10.71 16.68
CA GLU A 3 -7.75 -11.48 15.87
C GLU A 3 -7.30 -12.93 15.72
N ILE A 4 -8.25 -13.83 15.47
CA ILE A 4 -8.03 -15.27 15.30
C ILE A 4 -7.09 -15.66 14.15
N ASN A 5 -6.82 -14.72 13.24
CA ASN A 5 -5.97 -14.89 12.06
C ASN A 5 -4.54 -14.33 12.25
N HIS A 6 -4.18 -13.87 13.46
CA HIS A 6 -2.80 -13.49 13.78
C HIS A 6 -1.85 -14.69 13.71
N LYS A 7 -2.26 -15.83 14.27
CA LYS A 7 -1.58 -17.13 14.18
C LYS A 7 -2.41 -18.12 13.38
N THR A 8 -1.87 -18.64 12.29
CA THR A 8 -2.42 -19.81 11.59
C THR A 8 -1.38 -20.93 11.61
N VAL A 9 -1.77 -22.16 11.95
CA VAL A 9 -0.91 -23.34 11.87
C VAL A 9 -1.51 -24.32 10.86
N PHE A 10 -0.78 -24.65 9.80
CA PHE A 10 -1.09 -25.80 8.96
C PHE A 10 -0.53 -27.08 9.58
N VAL A 11 -1.36 -28.11 9.70
CA VAL A 11 -0.95 -29.48 10.01
C VAL A 11 -1.17 -30.32 8.76
N LEU A 12 -0.09 -30.83 8.17
CA LEU A 12 -0.13 -31.64 6.97
C LEU A 12 0.17 -33.11 7.33
N ASP A 13 -0.76 -34.00 7.01
CA ASP A 13 -0.60 -35.44 7.14
C ASP A 13 0.43 -35.99 6.12
N HIS A 14 1.45 -36.67 6.63
CA HIS A 14 2.52 -37.34 5.85
C HIS A 14 2.54 -38.85 6.11
N THR A 15 1.41 -39.41 6.56
CA THR A 15 1.21 -40.87 6.59
C THR A 15 1.37 -41.48 5.18
N PRO A 16 1.69 -42.79 5.07
CA PRO A 16 1.79 -43.47 3.78
C PRO A 16 0.54 -43.35 2.89
N TYR A 17 -0.64 -43.10 3.47
CA TYR A 17 -1.87 -42.83 2.73
C TYR A 17 -1.75 -41.56 1.86
N PHE A 18 -1.08 -40.50 2.35
CA PHE A 18 -0.88 -39.27 1.57
C PHE A 18 0.12 -39.44 0.40
N GLY A 19 0.84 -40.56 0.34
CA GLY A 19 1.68 -40.95 -0.78
C GLY A 19 0.92 -41.53 -1.99
N ILE A 20 -0.39 -41.81 -1.87
CA ILE A 20 -1.19 -42.33 -2.99
C ILE A 20 -1.55 -41.23 -4.00
N SER A 21 -1.86 -41.66 -5.22
CA SER A 21 -2.34 -40.81 -6.31
C SER A 21 -3.66 -40.12 -5.98
N CYS A 22 -3.83 -38.89 -6.45
CA CYS A 22 -5.09 -38.14 -6.38
C CYS A 22 -6.12 -38.60 -7.43
N GLU A 23 -5.75 -39.51 -8.33
CA GLU A 23 -6.61 -40.06 -9.40
C GLU A 23 -7.21 -38.98 -10.32
N SER A 24 -6.42 -37.95 -10.60
CA SER A 24 -6.74 -36.86 -11.53
C SER A 24 -5.58 -36.70 -12.52
N PRO A 25 -5.64 -37.35 -13.69
CA PRO A 25 -4.58 -37.30 -14.69
C PRO A 25 -4.30 -35.87 -15.18
N ILE A 26 -3.02 -35.60 -15.44
CA ILE A 26 -2.50 -34.35 -16.01
C ILE A 26 -1.73 -34.73 -17.28
N ASP A 27 -2.19 -34.20 -18.41
CA ASP A 27 -1.53 -34.41 -19.70
C ASP A 27 -0.20 -33.66 -19.77
N CYS A 28 0.85 -34.35 -20.23
CA CYS A 28 2.22 -33.85 -20.25
C CYS A 28 2.64 -33.26 -21.60
N ASP A 29 1.68 -32.79 -22.41
CA ASP A 29 1.89 -32.27 -23.78
C ASP A 29 2.86 -31.08 -23.86
N PHE A 30 3.06 -30.37 -22.75
CA PHE A 30 4.06 -29.31 -22.63
C PHE A 30 5.51 -29.84 -22.68
N ILE A 31 5.73 -31.13 -22.40
CA ILE A 31 7.02 -31.80 -22.55
C ILE A 31 7.23 -32.10 -24.03
N LYS A 32 8.01 -31.26 -24.71
CA LYS A 32 8.38 -31.40 -26.13
C LYS A 32 9.26 -32.63 -26.37
N SER A 33 8.64 -33.80 -26.33
CA SER A 33 9.20 -35.13 -26.58
C SER A 33 8.73 -35.66 -27.93
N LYS A 34 9.55 -36.48 -28.59
CA LYS A 34 9.14 -37.23 -29.80
C LYS A 34 8.26 -38.46 -29.48
N VAL A 35 8.13 -38.80 -28.20
CA VAL A 35 7.33 -39.91 -27.68
C VAL A 35 6.28 -39.31 -26.75
N ALA A 36 5.01 -39.69 -26.95
CA ALA A 36 3.91 -39.28 -26.08
C ALA A 36 4.22 -39.70 -24.63
N VAL A 37 4.20 -38.72 -23.73
CA VAL A 37 4.42 -38.94 -22.30
C VAL A 37 3.07 -39.36 -21.70
N PRO A 38 2.97 -40.50 -21.00
CA PRO A 38 1.71 -40.91 -20.39
C PRO A 38 1.27 -39.87 -19.34
N PRO A 39 -0.05 -39.61 -19.20
CA PRO A 39 -0.56 -38.69 -18.18
C PRO A 39 -0.11 -39.09 -16.79
N ILE A 40 0.20 -38.10 -15.95
CA ILE A 40 0.65 -38.30 -14.57
C ILE A 40 -0.39 -37.76 -13.59
N SER A 41 -0.53 -38.39 -12.42
CA SER A 41 -1.33 -37.85 -11.32
C SER A 41 -0.43 -37.35 -10.20
N LYS A 42 -0.84 -36.27 -9.53
CA LYS A 42 -0.23 -35.81 -8.27
C LYS A 42 -0.56 -36.80 -7.14
N SER A 43 0.19 -36.75 -6.04
CA SER A 43 -0.26 -37.45 -4.82
C SER A 43 -1.17 -36.55 -3.97
N LEU A 44 -1.89 -37.14 -3.01
CA LEU A 44 -2.66 -36.39 -2.02
C LEU A 44 -1.77 -35.37 -1.28
N TRP A 45 -0.56 -35.79 -0.89
CA TRP A 45 0.47 -34.92 -0.32
C TRP A 45 0.80 -33.72 -1.21
N THR A 46 1.08 -33.95 -2.50
CA THR A 46 1.42 -32.86 -3.43
C THR A 46 0.25 -31.86 -3.54
N CYS A 47 -0.99 -32.34 -3.65
CA CYS A 47 -2.17 -31.46 -3.67
C CYS A 47 -2.31 -30.64 -2.37
N ALA A 48 -2.07 -31.25 -1.20
CA ALA A 48 -2.13 -30.56 0.09
C ALA A 48 -1.04 -29.49 0.24
N VAL A 49 0.20 -29.78 -0.17
CA VAL A 49 1.32 -28.82 -0.15
C VAL A 49 1.07 -27.66 -1.11
N GLU A 50 0.69 -27.92 -2.37
CA GLU A 50 0.43 -26.86 -3.35
C GLU A 50 -0.67 -25.90 -2.89
N ALA A 51 -1.80 -26.43 -2.40
CA ALA A 51 -2.93 -25.60 -1.98
C ALA A 51 -2.66 -24.80 -0.69
N SER A 52 -1.87 -25.35 0.25
CA SER A 52 -1.47 -24.64 1.46
C SER A 52 -0.37 -23.59 1.21
N VAL A 53 0.52 -23.82 0.24
CA VAL A 53 1.48 -22.81 -0.26
C VAL A 53 0.74 -21.66 -0.95
N GLU A 54 -0.25 -21.94 -1.78
CA GLU A 54 -1.03 -20.89 -2.47
C GLU A 54 -1.85 -20.04 -1.49
N TYR A 55 -2.45 -20.66 -0.46
CA TYR A 55 -3.05 -19.94 0.67
C TYR A 55 -2.04 -18.98 1.34
N CYS A 56 -0.78 -19.42 1.51
CA CYS A 56 0.25 -18.56 2.08
C CYS A 56 0.69 -17.43 1.15
N ARG A 57 0.73 -17.65 -0.17
CA ARG A 57 1.02 -16.60 -1.16
C ARG A 57 0.01 -15.46 -1.05
N ILE A 58 -1.28 -15.79 -1.11
CA ILE A 58 -2.38 -14.82 -0.98
C ILE A 58 -2.27 -14.07 0.36
N ALA A 59 -2.01 -14.78 1.46
CA ALA A 59 -1.88 -14.16 2.78
C ALA A 59 -0.67 -13.20 2.88
N TYR A 60 0.51 -13.59 2.37
CA TYR A 60 1.73 -12.76 2.44
C TYR A 60 1.68 -11.56 1.50
N ASP A 61 1.06 -11.67 0.32
CA ASP A 61 0.87 -10.55 -0.61
C ASP A 61 -0.04 -9.46 0.01
N LEU A 62 -1.07 -9.86 0.75
CA LEU A 62 -2.04 -8.95 1.37
C LEU A 62 -1.59 -8.43 2.74
N PHE A 63 -0.86 -9.24 3.50
CA PHE A 63 -0.43 -8.97 4.88
C PHE A 63 1.08 -9.21 5.05
N PRO A 64 1.95 -8.29 4.61
CA PRO A 64 3.40 -8.43 4.75
C PRO A 64 3.89 -8.41 6.21
N VAL A 65 3.03 -8.00 7.16
CA VAL A 65 3.29 -7.99 8.60
C VAL A 65 2.03 -8.34 9.41
N GLY A 66 2.22 -8.87 10.62
CA GLY A 66 1.16 -9.02 11.62
C GLY A 66 0.21 -10.22 11.45
N LYS A 67 0.27 -10.94 10.32
CA LYS A 67 -0.37 -12.24 10.10
C LYS A 67 0.73 -13.28 9.87
N LEU A 68 0.73 -14.36 10.65
CA LEU A 68 1.81 -15.35 10.66
C LEU A 68 1.25 -16.75 10.39
N ILE A 69 1.98 -17.52 9.58
CA ILE A 69 1.62 -18.89 9.22
C ILE A 69 2.78 -19.83 9.56
N ARG A 70 2.47 -20.88 10.31
CA ARG A 70 3.39 -21.95 10.70
C ARG A 70 2.96 -23.27 10.07
N PHE A 71 3.92 -24.09 9.66
CA PHE A 71 3.70 -25.42 9.12
C PHE A 71 4.25 -26.49 10.07
N VAL A 72 3.45 -27.53 10.27
CA VAL A 72 3.83 -28.75 10.95
C VAL A 72 3.46 -29.91 10.03
N VAL A 73 4.41 -30.80 9.78
CA VAL A 73 4.19 -32.05 9.05
C VAL A 73 4.09 -33.18 10.08
N SER A 74 3.17 -34.13 9.89
CA SER A 74 2.88 -35.18 10.87
C SER A 74 2.97 -36.57 10.26
N ASP A 75 3.88 -37.39 10.80
CA ASP A 75 4.07 -38.79 10.44
C ASP A 75 4.10 -39.67 11.71
N THR A 76 5.19 -40.37 11.98
CA THR A 76 5.50 -40.99 13.28
C THR A 76 5.81 -39.95 14.36
N ALA A 77 6.12 -38.71 13.97
CA ALA A 77 6.38 -37.58 14.85
C ALA A 77 5.80 -36.27 14.26
N ALA A 78 6.04 -35.15 14.95
CA ALA A 78 5.73 -33.81 14.46
C ALA A 78 7.00 -33.10 14.00
N HIS A 79 7.00 -32.61 12.76
CA HIS A 79 8.13 -31.91 12.14
C HIS A 79 7.77 -30.45 11.90
N ILE A 80 8.40 -29.55 12.65
CA ILE A 80 8.17 -28.10 12.55
C ILE A 80 8.98 -27.55 11.37
N VAL A 81 8.28 -26.98 10.38
CA VAL A 81 8.88 -26.47 9.13
C VAL A 81 9.39 -25.04 9.26
N ASN A 82 8.67 -24.20 10.00
CA ASN A 82 9.01 -22.80 10.28
C ASN A 82 8.47 -22.37 11.65
N THR A 83 8.77 -21.14 12.08
CA THR A 83 8.35 -20.63 13.40
C THR A 83 7.67 -19.26 13.27
N TRP A 84 7.25 -18.67 14.39
CA TRP A 84 6.72 -17.31 14.43
C TRP A 84 7.75 -16.21 14.10
N ASN A 85 9.01 -16.57 13.83
CA ASN A 85 10.03 -15.63 13.40
C ASN A 85 9.79 -15.19 11.93
N THR A 86 9.64 -13.88 11.73
CA THR A 86 9.41 -13.22 10.43
C THR A 86 10.39 -13.64 9.34
N ASN A 87 11.65 -13.96 9.67
CA ASN A 87 12.63 -14.42 8.69
C ASN A 87 12.25 -15.76 8.03
N THR A 88 11.42 -16.57 8.69
CA THR A 88 10.91 -17.87 8.21
C THR A 88 9.50 -17.78 7.60
N GLN A 89 8.91 -16.59 7.56
CA GLN A 89 7.61 -16.30 6.95
C GLN A 89 7.80 -15.99 5.46
N SER A 90 8.22 -17.00 4.69
CA SER A 90 8.55 -16.83 3.26
C SER A 90 8.31 -18.12 2.48
N LEU A 91 7.68 -18.02 1.31
CA LEU A 91 7.39 -19.18 0.45
C LEU A 91 8.66 -19.95 0.08
N THR A 92 9.78 -19.27 -0.17
CA THR A 92 11.07 -19.92 -0.46
C THR A 92 11.54 -20.82 0.69
N HIS A 93 11.35 -20.40 1.94
CA HIS A 93 11.69 -21.22 3.11
C HIS A 93 10.79 -22.45 3.20
N ILE A 94 9.48 -22.24 3.06
CA ILE A 94 8.46 -23.31 3.12
C ILE A 94 8.69 -24.33 2.00
N LEU A 95 8.84 -23.90 0.74
CA LEU A 95 9.05 -24.78 -0.40
C LEU A 95 10.36 -25.59 -0.30
N ASN A 96 11.45 -24.97 0.14
CA ASN A 96 12.71 -25.69 0.36
C ASN A 96 12.55 -26.77 1.45
N ALA A 97 11.88 -26.46 2.56
CA ALA A 97 11.61 -27.43 3.61
C ALA A 97 10.66 -28.56 3.17
N MET A 98 9.59 -28.25 2.43
CA MET A 98 8.69 -29.27 1.87
C MET A 98 9.39 -30.19 0.84
N SER A 99 10.33 -29.64 0.06
CA SER A 99 11.19 -30.43 -0.83
C SER A 99 12.14 -31.35 -0.05
N MET A 100 12.67 -30.92 1.10
CA MET A 100 13.49 -31.76 1.99
C MET A 100 12.68 -32.86 2.70
N VAL A 101 11.41 -32.60 3.03
CA VAL A 101 10.46 -33.58 3.59
C VAL A 101 10.08 -34.64 2.54
N GLY A 102 9.92 -34.24 1.28
CA GLY A 102 9.61 -35.15 0.17
C GLY A 102 8.18 -35.73 0.24
N VAL A 103 7.90 -36.72 -0.60
CA VAL A 103 6.61 -37.43 -0.65
C VAL A 103 6.59 -38.55 0.40
N PRO A 104 5.46 -38.82 1.08
CA PRO A 104 5.36 -39.93 2.04
C PRO A 104 5.86 -41.26 1.48
N PRO A 105 6.61 -42.05 2.27
CA PRO A 105 7.10 -43.34 1.83
C PRO A 105 5.92 -44.29 1.59
N ARG A 106 6.01 -45.11 0.54
CA ARG A 106 5.13 -46.27 0.39
C ARG A 106 5.36 -47.20 1.58
N GLN A 107 4.28 -47.70 2.17
CA GLN A 107 4.28 -48.38 3.46
C GLN A 107 5.24 -49.59 3.49
N THR A 108 6.33 -49.48 4.25
CA THR A 108 7.41 -50.49 4.30
C THR A 108 7.55 -51.20 5.64
N GLN A 109 7.12 -50.60 6.76
CA GLN A 109 7.18 -51.18 8.11
C GLN A 109 5.97 -50.75 8.97
N ALA A 110 5.72 -51.49 10.04
CA ALA A 110 4.68 -51.20 11.03
C ALA A 110 5.16 -50.11 12.01
N SER A 111 5.11 -48.85 11.56
CA SER A 111 5.32 -47.67 12.41
C SER A 111 3.99 -46.97 12.70
N ASP A 112 3.87 -46.37 13.89
CA ASP A 112 2.66 -45.67 14.34
C ASP A 112 2.55 -44.27 13.69
N TYR A 113 2.20 -44.23 12.40
CA TYR A 113 1.93 -42.98 11.69
C TYR A 113 0.60 -42.36 12.16
N SER A 114 0.59 -41.08 12.53
CA SER A 114 -0.62 -40.36 12.92
C SER A 114 -0.52 -38.84 12.75
N VAL A 115 -1.61 -38.22 12.32
CA VAL A 115 -1.75 -36.75 12.29
C VAL A 115 -1.81 -36.12 13.70
N ILE A 116 -2.08 -36.92 14.74
CA ILE A 116 -2.23 -36.46 16.12
C ILE A 116 -0.94 -35.82 16.65
N HIS A 117 0.23 -36.27 16.19
CA HIS A 117 1.51 -35.68 16.57
C HIS A 117 1.57 -34.21 16.16
N GLY A 118 1.25 -33.90 14.91
CA GLY A 118 1.21 -32.54 14.38
C GLY A 118 0.10 -31.69 15.00
N LEU A 119 -1.05 -32.27 15.33
CA LEU A 119 -2.12 -31.56 16.06
C LEU A 119 -1.66 -31.11 17.46
N ARG A 120 -0.89 -31.94 18.19
CA ARG A 120 -0.29 -31.56 19.48
C ARG A 120 0.71 -30.42 19.32
N ALA A 121 1.67 -30.56 18.40
CA ALA A 121 2.66 -29.53 18.12
C ALA A 121 2.05 -28.22 17.59
N ALA A 122 0.88 -28.27 16.92
CA ALA A 122 0.15 -27.07 16.51
C ALA A 122 -0.49 -26.33 17.69
N ILE A 123 -1.01 -27.06 18.68
CA ILE A 123 -1.53 -26.49 19.93
C ILE A 123 -0.40 -25.86 20.75
N GLU A 124 0.74 -26.56 20.90
CA GLU A 124 1.96 -26.01 21.52
C GLU A 124 2.42 -24.73 20.81
N ALA A 125 2.48 -24.75 19.47
CA ALA A 125 2.81 -23.58 18.67
C ALA A 125 1.84 -22.40 18.88
N LEU A 126 0.55 -22.63 19.08
CA LEU A 126 -0.40 -21.55 19.41
C LEU A 126 -0.17 -20.94 20.80
N ALA A 127 0.37 -21.72 21.75
CA ALA A 127 0.76 -21.25 23.07
C ALA A 127 2.09 -20.46 23.06
N GLU A 128 2.99 -20.68 22.10
CA GLU A 128 4.21 -19.87 21.94
C GLU A 128 3.86 -18.39 21.61
N PRO A 129 4.41 -17.38 22.31
CA PRO A 129 4.16 -15.98 22.02
C PRO A 129 4.96 -15.49 20.79
N THR A 130 4.32 -14.71 19.92
CA THR A 130 4.97 -14.01 18.81
C THR A 130 5.79 -12.82 19.30
N GLU A 131 6.72 -12.29 18.49
CA GLU A 131 7.51 -11.10 18.89
C GLU A 131 6.61 -9.90 19.25
N PHE A 132 5.51 -9.69 18.51
CA PHE A 132 4.50 -8.68 18.85
C PHE A 132 3.82 -8.94 20.20
N GLN A 133 3.50 -10.20 20.52
CA GLN A 133 2.92 -10.57 21.82
C GLN A 133 3.93 -10.40 22.96
N LYS A 134 5.22 -10.69 22.73
CA LYS A 134 6.30 -10.44 23.70
C LYS A 134 6.48 -8.94 23.96
N GLU A 135 6.44 -8.10 22.92
CA GLU A 135 6.50 -6.64 23.03
C GLU A 135 5.30 -6.09 23.83
N GLN A 136 4.08 -6.53 23.52
CA GLN A 136 2.86 -6.19 24.27
C GLN A 136 3.00 -6.53 25.77
N LEU A 137 3.47 -7.74 26.09
CA LEU A 137 3.70 -8.17 27.48
C LEU A 137 4.80 -7.35 28.17
N ALA A 138 5.86 -6.97 27.46
CA ALA A 138 6.94 -6.15 28.02
C ALA A 138 6.50 -4.69 28.29
N VAL A 139 5.78 -4.07 27.34
CA VAL A 139 5.23 -2.71 27.48
C VAL A 139 4.23 -2.63 28.63
N HIS A 140 3.39 -3.65 28.78
CA HIS A 140 2.33 -3.68 29.81
C HIS A 140 2.70 -4.45 31.08
N ALA A 141 3.97 -4.83 31.28
CA ALA A 141 4.45 -5.61 32.43
C ALA A 141 4.18 -4.99 33.82
N LYS A 142 3.79 -3.70 33.87
CA LYS A 142 3.44 -2.95 35.10
C LYS A 142 1.96 -2.54 35.17
N SER A 143 1.11 -3.09 34.30
CA SER A 143 -0.29 -2.70 34.14
C SER A 143 -1.22 -3.84 34.54
N ASP A 144 -1.74 -3.80 35.77
CA ASP A 144 -2.66 -4.82 36.31
C ASP A 144 -3.98 -4.96 35.51
N CYS A 145 -4.28 -3.99 34.63
CA CYS A 145 -5.47 -3.98 33.77
C CYS A 145 -5.24 -4.57 32.36
N PHE A 146 -4.01 -4.95 31.99
CA PHE A 146 -3.73 -5.46 30.65
C PHE A 146 -3.87 -6.98 30.56
N LYS A 147 -4.91 -7.46 29.85
CA LYS A 147 -5.03 -8.87 29.46
C LYS A 147 -4.67 -9.04 27.98
N LEU A 148 -3.55 -9.72 27.70
CA LEU A 148 -3.26 -10.20 26.34
C LEU A 148 -4.30 -11.24 25.93
N VAL A 149 -4.83 -11.14 24.71
CA VAL A 149 -5.77 -12.10 24.14
C VAL A 149 -5.07 -12.89 23.04
N ASN A 150 -4.92 -14.19 23.24
CA ASN A 150 -4.23 -15.10 22.32
C ASN A 150 -5.24 -15.96 21.57
N ARG A 151 -5.36 -15.75 20.27
CA ARG A 151 -6.25 -16.50 19.39
C ARG A 151 -5.49 -17.01 18.17
N GLY A 152 -5.95 -18.14 17.63
CA GLY A 152 -5.34 -18.72 16.44
C GLY A 152 -6.25 -19.70 15.71
N ARG A 153 -5.79 -20.10 14.53
CA ARG A 153 -6.44 -21.10 13.68
C ARG A 153 -5.49 -22.28 13.46
N VAL A 154 -5.99 -23.50 13.52
CA VAL A 154 -5.31 -24.70 13.03
C VAL A 154 -6.05 -25.21 11.80
N ILE A 155 -5.35 -25.38 10.68
CA ILE A 155 -5.88 -25.97 9.45
C ILE A 155 -5.21 -27.33 9.27
N CYS A 156 -5.95 -28.41 9.55
CA CYS A 156 -5.46 -29.78 9.45
C CYS A 156 -5.90 -30.39 8.12
N ILE A 157 -4.96 -30.81 7.28
CA ILE A 157 -5.22 -31.55 6.04
C ILE A 157 -4.84 -33.00 6.29
N THR A 158 -5.84 -33.88 6.33
CA THR A 158 -5.73 -35.29 6.77
C THR A 158 -6.77 -36.14 6.05
N SER A 159 -6.79 -37.45 6.28
CA SER A 159 -7.88 -38.31 5.81
C SER A 159 -8.42 -39.16 6.95
N ALA A 160 -9.73 -39.36 7.01
CA ALA A 160 -10.37 -40.28 7.94
C ALA A 160 -11.40 -41.16 7.23
N ARG A 161 -11.71 -42.31 7.86
CA ARG A 161 -12.64 -43.30 7.30
C ARG A 161 -14.07 -42.80 7.29
N ASP A 162 -14.51 -42.13 8.35
CA ASP A 162 -15.91 -41.81 8.63
C ASP A 162 -16.04 -40.64 9.62
N ASP A 163 -17.27 -40.13 9.78
CA ASP A 163 -17.61 -39.05 10.73
C ASP A 163 -17.25 -39.38 12.19
N ALA A 164 -17.29 -40.66 12.59
CA ALA A 164 -16.93 -41.07 13.95
C ALA A 164 -15.42 -40.94 14.22
N SER A 165 -14.61 -41.28 13.23
CA SER A 165 -13.16 -41.08 13.23
C SER A 165 -12.81 -39.59 13.28
N MET A 166 -13.54 -38.75 12.52
CA MET A 166 -13.36 -37.29 12.58
C MET A 166 -13.71 -36.72 13.95
N LYS A 167 -14.86 -37.10 14.53
CA LYS A 167 -15.23 -36.67 15.88
C LYS A 167 -14.17 -37.08 16.92
N SER A 168 -13.60 -38.27 16.81
CA SER A 168 -12.50 -38.71 17.67
C SER A 168 -11.28 -37.78 17.60
N LEU A 169 -10.89 -37.33 16.40
CA LEU A 169 -9.81 -36.35 16.23
C LEU A 169 -10.14 -35.00 16.90
N GLU A 170 -11.40 -34.54 16.84
CA GLU A 170 -11.83 -33.31 17.52
C GLU A 170 -11.79 -33.43 19.05
N ASP A 171 -12.28 -34.55 19.60
CA ASP A 171 -12.27 -34.81 21.04
C ASP A 171 -10.83 -34.95 21.58
N ILE A 172 -9.93 -35.56 20.80
CA ILE A 172 -8.48 -35.60 21.08
C ILE A 172 -7.89 -34.17 21.04
N PHE A 173 -8.17 -33.40 19.99
CA PHE A 173 -7.68 -32.02 19.85
C PHE A 173 -8.13 -31.14 21.02
N ARG A 174 -9.41 -31.21 21.39
CA ARG A 174 -9.98 -30.51 22.54
C ARG A 174 -9.28 -30.89 23.85
N THR A 175 -9.04 -32.18 24.06
CA THR A 175 -8.37 -32.68 25.27
C THR A 175 -6.95 -32.13 25.38
N VAL A 176 -6.19 -32.16 24.28
CA VAL A 176 -4.83 -31.60 24.22
C VAL A 176 -4.85 -30.07 24.42
N LEU A 177 -5.82 -29.36 23.85
CA LEU A 177 -5.94 -27.89 24.00
C LEU A 177 -6.17 -27.48 25.46
N VAL A 178 -7.03 -28.21 26.17
CA VAL A 178 -7.26 -27.98 27.61
C VAL A 178 -6.00 -28.30 28.42
N GLN A 179 -5.29 -29.39 28.11
CA GLN A 179 -4.02 -29.75 28.75
C GLN A 179 -2.93 -28.70 28.52
N GLN A 180 -2.79 -28.18 27.30
CA GLN A 180 -1.80 -27.14 26.99
C GLN A 180 -2.09 -25.84 27.74
N ASN A 181 -3.36 -25.46 27.90
CA ASN A 181 -3.73 -24.30 28.71
C ASN A 181 -3.41 -24.50 30.20
N ALA A 182 -3.54 -25.72 30.73
CA ALA A 182 -3.11 -26.02 32.10
C ALA A 182 -1.58 -25.94 32.26
N ILE A 183 -0.80 -26.37 31.26
CA ILE A 183 0.66 -26.23 31.23
C ILE A 183 1.06 -24.74 31.13
N SER A 184 0.41 -23.99 30.24
CA SER A 184 0.69 -22.57 29.99
C SER A 184 0.46 -21.70 31.23
N ALA A 185 -0.55 -22.03 32.05
CA ALA A 185 -0.79 -21.35 33.34
C ALA A 185 0.37 -21.48 34.34
N GLY A 186 1.22 -22.52 34.21
CA GLY A 186 2.40 -22.75 35.05
C GLY A 186 3.74 -22.35 34.42
N HIS A 187 3.77 -21.93 33.15
CA HIS A 187 5.01 -21.75 32.38
C HIS A 187 5.20 -20.32 31.87
N LYS A 188 6.38 -19.72 32.12
CA LYS A 188 6.63 -18.30 31.78
C LYS A 188 6.80 -18.02 30.29
N GLU A 189 7.11 -19.04 29.49
CA GLU A 189 7.37 -18.90 28.05
C GLU A 189 6.14 -19.17 27.18
N TYR A 190 5.03 -19.61 27.77
CA TYR A 190 3.78 -19.88 27.07
C TYR A 190 2.68 -18.90 27.50
N ILE A 191 1.73 -18.67 26.60
CA ILE A 191 0.52 -17.91 26.87
C ILE A 191 -0.70 -18.79 26.64
N ASN A 192 -1.69 -18.71 27.54
CA ASN A 192 -2.96 -19.43 27.38
C ASN A 192 -3.58 -19.12 26.01
N ILE A 193 -4.26 -20.10 25.41
CA ILE A 193 -5.03 -19.95 24.17
C ILE A 193 -6.47 -19.65 24.56
N ASP A 194 -6.91 -18.39 24.39
CA ASP A 194 -8.27 -17.95 24.70
C ASP A 194 -9.29 -18.49 23.69
N GLN A 195 -8.90 -18.65 22.41
CA GLN A 195 -9.77 -19.20 21.37
C GLN A 195 -8.97 -19.84 20.22
N CYS A 196 -9.32 -21.07 19.88
CA CYS A 196 -8.82 -21.80 18.72
C CYS A 196 -9.95 -22.05 17.71
N HIS A 197 -9.67 -21.87 16.43
CA HIS A 197 -10.53 -22.33 15.33
C HIS A 197 -9.84 -23.50 14.61
N LEU A 198 -10.41 -24.69 14.71
CA LEU A 198 -9.95 -25.90 14.04
C LEU A 198 -10.71 -26.12 12.72
N VAL A 199 -9.98 -26.09 11.61
CA VAL A 199 -10.48 -26.38 10.27
C VAL A 199 -9.92 -27.73 9.84
N ILE A 200 -10.75 -28.76 9.73
CA ILE A 200 -10.31 -30.07 9.23
C ILE A 200 -10.70 -30.20 7.76
N ILE A 201 -9.72 -30.44 6.90
CA ILE A 201 -9.92 -30.78 5.49
C ILE A 201 -9.67 -32.27 5.32
N ASN A 202 -10.75 -33.03 5.18
CA ASN A 202 -10.71 -34.45 4.85
C ASN A 202 -10.44 -34.63 3.35
N LEU A 203 -9.27 -35.15 3.01
CA LEU A 203 -8.80 -35.29 1.64
C LEU A 203 -8.91 -36.74 1.15
N TYR A 204 -9.39 -36.92 -0.08
CA TYR A 204 -9.53 -38.23 -0.74
C TYR A 204 -9.33 -38.15 -2.27
N PRO A 205 -8.97 -39.27 -2.94
CA PRO A 205 -8.81 -39.32 -4.39
C PRO A 205 -10.08 -38.96 -5.18
N ALA A 206 -9.92 -38.42 -6.40
CA ALA A 206 -11.02 -37.87 -7.18
C ALA A 206 -12.05 -38.92 -7.65
N ASN A 207 -11.63 -40.19 -7.77
CA ASN A 207 -12.47 -41.34 -8.13
C ASN A 207 -13.14 -42.03 -6.92
N MET A 208 -12.87 -41.57 -5.69
CA MET A 208 -13.52 -42.08 -4.48
C MET A 208 -14.65 -41.15 -4.03
N GLU A 209 -15.60 -41.72 -3.28
CA GLU A 209 -16.55 -40.98 -2.45
C GLU A 209 -16.12 -41.08 -0.98
N SER A 210 -16.51 -40.09 -0.19
CA SER A 210 -16.13 -40.01 1.22
C SER A 210 -17.32 -40.27 2.13
N MET A 211 -17.08 -41.05 3.18
CA MET A 211 -18.03 -41.27 4.30
C MET A 211 -17.87 -40.22 5.41
N VAL A 212 -17.09 -39.15 5.16
CA VAL A 212 -16.99 -37.96 6.02
C VAL A 212 -17.84 -36.86 5.40
N SER A 213 -18.79 -36.36 6.18
CA SER A 213 -19.71 -35.29 5.81
C SER A 213 -19.06 -33.90 5.95
N ASN A 214 -19.57 -32.94 5.18
CA ASN A 214 -19.21 -31.53 5.38
C ASN A 214 -19.99 -30.98 6.59
N ARG A 215 -19.30 -30.25 7.47
CA ARG A 215 -19.90 -29.61 8.65
C ARG A 215 -19.44 -28.16 8.75
N ALA A 216 -20.40 -27.24 8.72
CA ALA A 216 -20.13 -25.82 8.95
C ALA A 216 -19.55 -25.55 10.35
N LEU A 217 -19.06 -24.33 10.55
CA LEU A 217 -18.48 -23.87 11.81
C LEU A 217 -19.45 -24.02 12.98
N ILE A 218 -19.08 -24.83 13.97
CA ILE A 218 -19.80 -24.99 15.24
C ILE A 218 -18.89 -24.74 16.44
N GLU A 219 -19.48 -24.37 17.57
CA GLU A 219 -18.79 -24.26 18.85
C GLU A 219 -18.75 -25.63 19.54
N ILE A 220 -17.54 -26.19 19.69
CA ILE A 220 -17.30 -27.46 20.41
C ILE A 220 -17.11 -27.19 21.92
N SER A 221 -16.52 -26.04 22.24
CA SER A 221 -16.38 -25.53 23.61
C SER A 221 -16.03 -24.02 23.57
N PRO A 222 -16.08 -23.29 24.69
CA PRO A 222 -15.80 -21.84 24.72
C PRO A 222 -14.41 -21.43 24.17
N ILE A 223 -13.46 -22.36 24.12
CA ILE A 223 -12.10 -22.15 23.57
C ILE A 223 -11.87 -22.82 22.21
N LEU A 224 -12.85 -23.56 21.67
CA LEU A 224 -12.71 -24.34 20.44
C LEU A 224 -13.95 -24.23 19.53
N LEU A 225 -13.76 -23.57 18.39
CA LEU A 225 -14.66 -23.62 17.24
C LEU A 225 -14.13 -24.66 16.24
N SER A 226 -14.99 -25.42 15.56
CA SER A 226 -14.54 -26.33 14.51
C SER A 226 -15.49 -26.50 13.32
N GLU A 227 -14.90 -26.57 12.12
CA GLU A 227 -15.55 -26.92 10.85
C GLU A 227 -14.80 -28.07 10.14
N ILE A 228 -15.54 -28.84 9.36
CA ILE A 228 -15.05 -30.03 8.65
C ILE A 228 -15.43 -29.91 7.17
N HIS A 229 -14.44 -30.04 6.29
CA HIS A 229 -14.61 -29.97 4.84
C HIS A 229 -14.13 -31.26 4.19
N SER A 230 -15.05 -32.00 3.57
CA SER A 230 -14.74 -33.21 2.81
C SER A 230 -14.52 -32.83 1.34
N ASN A 231 -13.29 -32.99 0.84
CA ASN A 231 -12.88 -32.45 -0.46
C ASN A 231 -12.07 -33.45 -1.30
N LYS A 232 -12.30 -33.44 -2.62
CA LYS A 232 -11.50 -34.21 -3.58
C LYS A 232 -10.13 -33.57 -3.74
N ALA A 233 -9.09 -34.40 -3.82
CA ALA A 233 -7.70 -33.93 -3.89
C ALA A 233 -7.38 -33.01 -5.08
N ASN A 234 -8.12 -33.08 -6.19
CA ASN A 234 -7.96 -32.19 -7.32
C ASN A 234 -8.69 -30.84 -7.19
N THR A 235 -9.51 -30.63 -6.15
CA THR A 235 -10.26 -29.40 -5.89
C THR A 235 -9.84 -28.64 -4.63
N ILE A 236 -8.84 -29.16 -3.89
CA ILE A 236 -8.44 -28.59 -2.59
C ILE A 236 -7.87 -27.17 -2.70
N SER A 237 -7.21 -26.83 -3.82
CA SER A 237 -6.77 -25.46 -4.13
C SER A 237 -7.93 -24.49 -4.05
N ASN A 238 -9.01 -24.74 -4.79
CA ASN A 238 -10.21 -23.93 -4.78
C ASN A 238 -10.77 -23.82 -3.37
N LYS A 239 -10.86 -24.93 -2.63
CA LYS A 239 -11.40 -24.92 -1.26
C LYS A 239 -10.58 -24.04 -0.31
N LEU A 240 -9.25 -24.10 -0.33
CA LEU A 240 -8.41 -23.21 0.48
C LEU A 240 -8.47 -21.75 0.02
N THR A 241 -8.53 -21.51 -1.29
CA THR A 241 -8.78 -20.17 -1.88
C THR A 241 -10.15 -19.60 -1.48
N HIS A 242 -11.17 -20.44 -1.25
CA HIS A 242 -12.46 -19.96 -0.73
C HIS A 242 -12.38 -19.68 0.77
N LEU A 243 -11.75 -20.57 1.54
CA LEU A 243 -11.61 -20.42 3.00
C LEU A 243 -10.76 -19.21 3.40
N ILE A 244 -9.78 -18.80 2.57
CA ILE A 244 -8.96 -17.63 2.89
C ILE A 244 -9.78 -16.33 3.03
N LEU A 245 -10.92 -16.24 2.33
CA LEU A 245 -11.81 -15.07 2.35
C LEU A 245 -12.39 -14.78 3.74
N PRO A 246 -13.18 -15.67 4.38
CA PRO A 246 -13.60 -15.49 5.77
C PRO A 246 -12.44 -15.61 6.76
N HIS A 247 -11.33 -16.27 6.39
CA HIS A 247 -10.19 -16.40 7.30
C HIS A 247 -9.46 -15.09 7.59
N PHE A 248 -9.40 -14.17 6.61
CA PHE A 248 -8.70 -12.89 6.71
C PHE A 248 -9.58 -11.65 6.50
N ASP A 249 -10.90 -11.82 6.47
CA ASP A 249 -11.87 -10.78 6.12
C ASP A 249 -11.56 -10.10 4.77
N LEU A 250 -11.42 -10.93 3.75
CA LEU A 250 -11.18 -10.51 2.38
C LEU A 250 -12.49 -10.46 1.59
N ALA A 251 -12.46 -9.72 0.49
CA ALA A 251 -13.47 -9.74 -0.56
C ALA A 251 -12.80 -9.96 -1.93
N SER A 252 -13.61 -10.41 -2.89
CA SER A 252 -13.20 -10.59 -4.28
C SER A 252 -13.73 -9.48 -5.18
N THR A 253 -12.89 -8.97 -6.06
CA THR A 253 -13.28 -8.10 -7.18
C THR A 253 -12.90 -8.78 -8.49
N THR A 254 -13.84 -8.87 -9.43
CA THR A 254 -13.57 -9.29 -10.80
C THR A 254 -13.46 -8.06 -11.70
N VAL A 255 -12.24 -7.78 -12.16
CA VAL A 255 -11.93 -6.68 -13.08
C VAL A 255 -12.19 -7.18 -14.49
N THR A 256 -13.20 -6.62 -15.16
CA THR A 256 -13.67 -7.08 -16.47
C THR A 256 -13.27 -6.15 -17.60
N GLY A 257 -13.24 -6.69 -18.83
CA GLY A 257 -13.04 -5.87 -20.02
C GLY A 257 -11.61 -5.37 -20.21
N ILE A 258 -10.61 -6.13 -19.72
CA ILE A 258 -9.20 -5.79 -19.80
C ILE A 258 -8.73 -6.00 -21.25
N PRO A 259 -8.30 -4.94 -21.97
CA PRO A 259 -7.95 -5.05 -23.38
C PRO A 259 -6.55 -5.64 -23.55
N MET A 260 -6.45 -6.78 -24.22
CA MET A 260 -5.18 -7.46 -24.50
C MET A 260 -5.02 -7.73 -25.99
N LYS A 261 -3.77 -7.67 -26.50
CA LYS A 261 -3.45 -8.09 -27.88
C LYS A 261 -3.31 -9.60 -27.94
N GLU A 262 -3.77 -10.26 -28.99
CA GLU A 262 -3.52 -11.69 -29.14
C GLU A 262 -2.09 -12.05 -29.55
N GLU A 263 -1.60 -13.16 -29.00
CA GLU A 263 -0.22 -13.63 -29.22
C GLU A 263 -0.04 -14.24 -30.62
N GLN A 264 -1.10 -14.88 -31.14
CA GLN A 264 -1.10 -15.51 -32.46
C GLN A 264 -1.65 -14.58 -33.56
N ASN A 265 -2.37 -13.51 -33.19
CA ASN A 265 -2.97 -12.54 -34.13
C ASN A 265 -2.82 -11.11 -33.58
N ALA A 266 -1.68 -10.47 -33.86
CA ALA A 266 -1.36 -9.12 -33.37
C ALA A 266 -2.32 -8.00 -33.84
N SER A 267 -3.19 -8.29 -34.82
CA SER A 267 -4.26 -7.43 -35.33
C SER A 267 -5.59 -7.55 -34.57
N SER A 268 -5.74 -8.54 -33.69
CA SER A 268 -6.95 -8.74 -32.87
C SER A 268 -6.67 -8.46 -31.39
N SER A 269 -7.65 -7.87 -30.70
CA SER A 269 -7.66 -7.72 -29.25
C SER A 269 -8.91 -8.35 -28.65
N ALA A 270 -8.72 -9.23 -27.68
CA ALA A 270 -9.81 -9.75 -26.85
C ALA A 270 -9.85 -9.03 -25.49
N ASN A 271 -11.02 -9.10 -24.85
CA ASN A 271 -11.23 -8.63 -23.49
C ASN A 271 -11.15 -9.83 -22.54
N TYR A 272 -10.40 -9.67 -21.47
CA TYR A 272 -10.26 -10.68 -20.43
C TYR A 272 -10.70 -10.13 -19.07
N ASP A 273 -11.03 -11.06 -18.18
CA ASP A 273 -11.42 -10.76 -16.82
C ASP A 273 -10.35 -11.31 -15.86
N VAL A 274 -10.03 -10.55 -14.81
CA VAL A 274 -9.06 -10.94 -13.77
C VAL A 274 -9.71 -10.79 -12.41
N GLU A 275 -9.63 -11.85 -11.60
CA GLU A 275 -10.08 -11.84 -10.23
C GLU A 275 -8.94 -11.47 -9.28
N ILE A 276 -9.21 -10.54 -8.36
CA ILE A 276 -8.29 -10.07 -7.33
C ILE A 276 -8.95 -10.17 -5.96
N PHE A 277 -8.18 -10.60 -4.96
CA PHE A 277 -8.56 -10.54 -3.56
C PHE A 277 -7.92 -9.33 -2.89
N HIS A 278 -8.61 -8.77 -1.90
CA HIS A 278 -8.18 -7.65 -1.07
C HIS A 278 -8.98 -7.60 0.23
N GLY A 279 -8.61 -6.73 1.18
CA GLY A 279 -9.41 -6.53 2.41
C GLY A 279 -10.85 -6.07 2.10
N ARG A 280 -11.83 -6.58 2.85
CA ARG A 280 -13.27 -6.28 2.67
C ARG A 280 -13.59 -4.79 2.82
N THR A 281 -12.78 -4.04 3.56
CA THR A 281 -12.92 -2.59 3.75
C THR A 281 -12.97 -1.79 2.46
N ALA A 282 -12.36 -2.28 1.37
CA ALA A 282 -12.48 -1.64 0.05
C ALA A 282 -13.94 -1.59 -0.44
N HIS A 283 -14.78 -2.58 -0.10
CA HIS A 283 -16.19 -2.61 -0.45
C HIS A 283 -17.10 -2.05 0.64
N SER A 284 -16.70 -2.09 1.91
CA SER A 284 -17.56 -1.65 3.02
C SER A 284 -17.41 -0.16 3.39
N VAL A 285 -16.43 0.57 2.85
CA VAL A 285 -16.22 2.00 3.20
C VAL A 285 -17.30 2.94 2.63
N PHE A 286 -18.15 2.47 1.73
CA PHE A 286 -19.25 3.25 1.12
C PHE A 286 -20.48 3.45 2.02
N LEU A 287 -20.43 3.01 3.29
CA LEU A 287 -21.51 3.16 4.27
C LEU A 287 -21.98 4.62 4.40
N GLY A 288 -23.27 4.86 4.17
CA GLY A 288 -23.88 6.20 4.15
C GLY A 288 -24.05 6.80 2.75
N THR A 289 -23.52 6.17 1.69
CA THR A 289 -23.87 6.48 0.30
C THR A 289 -24.95 5.51 -0.21
N GLU A 290 -25.80 5.93 -1.15
CA GLU A 290 -26.77 5.05 -1.83
C GLU A 290 -26.10 4.05 -2.81
N LEU A 291 -24.79 3.85 -2.71
CA LEU A 291 -23.99 3.08 -3.65
C LEU A 291 -24.07 1.58 -3.34
N VAL A 292 -24.89 0.86 -4.12
CA VAL A 292 -24.91 -0.61 -4.11
C VAL A 292 -23.88 -1.12 -5.12
N LEU A 293 -22.85 -1.84 -4.64
CA LEU A 293 -21.86 -2.50 -5.49
C LEU A 293 -22.50 -3.66 -6.29
N PRO A 294 -22.04 -3.94 -7.52
CA PRO A 294 -22.55 -5.05 -8.33
C PRO A 294 -21.97 -6.40 -7.87
N HIS A 295 -22.58 -6.97 -6.84
CA HIS A 295 -22.29 -8.34 -6.37
C HIS A 295 -22.85 -9.38 -7.34
N SER A 296 -22.06 -10.42 -7.62
CA SER A 296 -22.45 -11.63 -8.35
C SER A 296 -21.82 -12.85 -7.69
N LEU A 297 -22.53 -13.98 -7.66
CA LEU A 297 -21.91 -15.26 -7.29
C LEU A 297 -20.78 -15.58 -8.26
N LYS A 298 -19.65 -16.05 -7.73
CA LYS A 298 -18.50 -16.47 -8.53
C LYS A 298 -18.76 -17.86 -9.13
N ASP A 299 -18.53 -18.02 -10.42
CA ASP A 299 -18.69 -19.31 -11.11
C ASP A 299 -17.94 -20.45 -10.41
N GLY A 300 -18.65 -21.52 -10.08
CA GLY A 300 -18.11 -22.69 -9.39
C GLY A 300 -17.77 -22.48 -7.90
N SER A 301 -18.27 -21.40 -7.28
CA SER A 301 -17.92 -21.00 -5.91
C SER A 301 -19.11 -20.51 -5.09
N ASP A 302 -19.07 -20.70 -3.77
CA ASP A 302 -20.14 -20.30 -2.84
C ASP A 302 -19.99 -18.84 -2.31
N TYR A 303 -19.13 -18.02 -2.95
CA TYR A 303 -18.86 -16.65 -2.52
C TYR A 303 -19.18 -15.63 -3.61
N GLU A 304 -19.38 -14.38 -3.19
CA GLU A 304 -19.66 -13.25 -4.07
C GLU A 304 -18.38 -12.51 -4.48
N THR A 305 -18.36 -12.06 -5.72
CA THR A 305 -17.38 -11.12 -6.28
C THR A 305 -18.07 -9.83 -6.70
N VAL A 306 -17.39 -8.70 -6.54
CA VAL A 306 -17.84 -7.40 -7.08
C VAL A 306 -17.30 -7.24 -8.49
N THR A 307 -18.19 -7.11 -9.48
CA THR A 307 -17.81 -7.02 -10.89
C THR A 307 -17.61 -5.56 -11.31
N LEU A 308 -16.35 -5.15 -11.55
CA LEU A 308 -16.00 -3.79 -11.97
C LEU A 308 -15.33 -3.78 -13.34
N LYS A 309 -15.67 -2.80 -14.18
CA LYS A 309 -15.14 -2.71 -15.54
C LYS A 309 -13.87 -1.86 -15.61
N TRP A 310 -12.85 -2.36 -16.31
CA TRP A 310 -11.65 -1.59 -16.65
C TRP A 310 -12.02 -0.30 -17.41
N CYS A 311 -11.49 0.82 -16.96
CA CYS A 311 -11.46 2.08 -17.68
C CYS A 311 -10.04 2.66 -17.69
N THR A 312 -9.50 2.88 -18.89
CA THR A 312 -8.21 3.56 -19.07
C THR A 312 -8.40 5.06 -18.77
N PRO A 313 -7.68 5.64 -17.79
CA PRO A 313 -7.79 7.08 -17.50
C PRO A 313 -7.41 7.90 -18.73
N ARG A 314 -8.32 8.74 -19.22
CA ARG A 314 -8.05 9.66 -20.34
C ARG A 314 -7.65 11.01 -19.77
N SER A 315 -6.35 11.15 -19.48
CA SER A 315 -5.72 12.28 -18.79
C SER A 315 -6.40 12.60 -17.44
N CYS A 316 -5.82 12.08 -16.35
CA CYS A 316 -6.33 12.27 -14.99
C CYS A 316 -6.35 13.76 -14.61
N GLY A 317 -7.50 14.40 -14.83
CA GLY A 317 -7.75 15.79 -14.48
C GLY A 317 -8.01 15.94 -12.98
N SER A 318 -7.95 17.16 -12.45
CA SER A 318 -8.25 17.44 -11.05
C SER A 318 -9.66 17.02 -10.62
N SER A 319 -10.61 16.95 -11.57
CA SER A 319 -11.97 16.43 -11.36
C SER A 319 -12.08 14.90 -11.25
N GLU A 320 -11.10 14.16 -11.79
CA GLU A 320 -11.04 12.69 -11.68
C GLU A 320 -10.32 12.23 -10.40
N MET A 321 -9.58 13.13 -9.73
CA MET A 321 -8.98 12.89 -8.41
C MET A 321 -10.02 12.97 -7.29
N GLN A 322 -10.91 11.99 -7.23
CA GLN A 322 -11.82 11.83 -6.09
C GLN A 322 -11.04 11.43 -4.81
N PRO A 323 -11.48 11.89 -3.62
CA PRO A 323 -10.89 11.46 -2.35
C PRO A 323 -10.85 9.94 -2.21
N CYS A 324 -9.70 9.42 -1.80
CA CYS A 324 -9.52 8.01 -1.45
C CYS A 324 -10.09 7.77 -0.04
N LEU A 325 -11.11 6.93 0.07
CA LEU A 325 -11.77 6.56 1.33
C LEU A 325 -11.08 5.38 2.02
N ALA A 326 -10.57 4.43 1.24
CA ALA A 326 -9.81 3.27 1.73
C ALA A 326 -8.78 2.84 0.69
N GLN A 327 -7.65 2.31 1.14
CA GLN A 327 -6.61 1.73 0.29
C GLN A 327 -6.25 0.34 0.83
N CYS A 328 -6.38 -0.68 -0.02
CA CYS A 328 -6.11 -2.09 0.34
C CYS A 328 -5.10 -2.69 -0.64
N ARG A 329 -4.16 -3.51 -0.14
CA ARG A 329 -3.33 -4.36 -1.01
C ARG A 329 -4.22 -5.31 -1.80
N VAL A 330 -3.78 -5.68 -2.99
CA VAL A 330 -4.45 -6.67 -3.84
C VAL A 330 -3.52 -7.83 -4.16
N THR A 331 -4.08 -8.99 -4.40
CA THR A 331 -3.38 -10.13 -5.02
C THR A 331 -4.29 -10.80 -6.04
N PRO A 332 -3.80 -11.17 -7.23
CA PRO A 332 -4.58 -11.96 -8.19
C PRO A 332 -4.90 -13.34 -7.63
N VAL A 333 -6.05 -13.92 -8.02
CA VAL A 333 -6.39 -15.31 -7.64
C VAL A 333 -5.53 -16.30 -8.43
N ASP A 334 -5.50 -16.17 -9.77
CA ASP A 334 -4.52 -16.87 -10.61
C ASP A 334 -3.43 -15.89 -11.05
N VAL A 335 -2.31 -15.90 -10.32
CA VAL A 335 -1.12 -15.08 -10.62
C VAL A 335 -0.36 -15.52 -11.87
N THR A 336 -0.53 -16.77 -12.30
CA THR A 336 0.20 -17.36 -13.42
C THR A 336 -0.46 -17.10 -14.77
N SER A 337 -1.77 -16.83 -14.77
CA SER A 337 -2.53 -16.53 -15.98
C SER A 337 -1.96 -15.35 -16.77
N ARG A 338 -2.10 -15.42 -18.10
CA ARG A 338 -1.74 -14.34 -19.04
C ARG A 338 -2.52 -13.05 -18.75
N PRO A 339 -3.84 -13.06 -18.46
CA PRO A 339 -4.57 -11.85 -18.09
C PRO A 339 -4.07 -11.18 -16.81
N SER A 340 -3.88 -11.94 -15.72
CA SER A 340 -3.32 -11.39 -14.47
C SER A 340 -1.93 -10.82 -14.69
N SER A 341 -1.07 -11.56 -15.39
CA SER A 341 0.28 -11.11 -15.75
C SER A 341 0.25 -9.78 -16.51
N CYS A 342 -0.67 -9.60 -17.45
CA CYS A 342 -0.83 -8.34 -18.20
C CYS A 342 -1.32 -7.19 -17.31
N LEU A 343 -2.34 -7.41 -16.47
CA LEU A 343 -2.84 -6.42 -15.49
C LEU A 343 -1.72 -5.97 -14.53
N ILE A 344 -1.01 -6.92 -13.94
CA ILE A 344 0.06 -6.67 -12.95
C ILE A 344 1.18 -5.86 -13.56
N ASN A 345 1.73 -6.30 -14.70
CA ASN A 345 2.82 -5.58 -15.36
C ASN A 345 2.40 -4.19 -15.86
N PHE A 346 1.15 -4.01 -16.29
CA PHE A 346 0.61 -2.70 -16.61
C PHE A 346 0.65 -1.76 -15.39
N LEU A 347 0.17 -2.23 -14.23
CA LEU A 347 0.15 -1.44 -13.00
C LEU A 347 1.57 -1.14 -12.48
N LEU A 348 2.45 -2.16 -12.46
CA LEU A 348 3.86 -2.01 -12.04
C LEU A 348 4.68 -1.10 -12.96
N SER A 349 4.24 -0.85 -14.20
CA SER A 349 4.85 0.16 -15.08
C SER A 349 4.58 1.63 -14.67
N GLY A 350 3.91 1.84 -13.53
CA GLY A 350 3.55 3.17 -13.02
C GLY A 350 2.25 3.73 -13.61
N ARG A 351 1.46 2.89 -14.29
CA ARG A 351 0.14 3.25 -14.82
C ARG A 351 -0.95 2.82 -13.83
N SER A 352 -2.08 3.50 -13.89
CA SER A 352 -3.23 3.21 -13.04
C SER A 352 -4.48 2.93 -13.89
N VAL A 353 -5.45 2.24 -13.30
CA VAL A 353 -6.69 1.80 -13.95
C VAL A 353 -7.88 2.26 -13.11
N LEU A 354 -8.80 3.01 -13.72
CA LEU A 354 -10.06 3.36 -13.09
C LEU A 354 -11.03 2.19 -13.24
N LEU A 355 -11.81 1.92 -12.21
CA LEU A 355 -12.78 0.82 -12.16
C LEU A 355 -14.20 1.38 -12.12
N GLU A 356 -14.92 1.13 -13.22
CA GLU A 356 -16.29 1.62 -13.44
C GLU A 356 -17.35 0.60 -13.00
N MET A 357 -18.42 1.14 -12.43
CA MET A 357 -19.67 0.44 -12.17
C MET A 357 -20.67 0.73 -13.32
N PRO A 358 -21.36 -0.28 -13.87
CA PRO A 358 -22.50 -0.05 -14.76
C PRO A 358 -23.71 0.47 -13.97
N LYS A 359 -24.29 1.62 -14.35
CA LYS A 359 -25.56 2.12 -13.78
C LYS A 359 -26.76 1.54 -14.51
N LYS A 360 -27.77 1.08 -13.76
CA LYS A 360 -29.09 0.65 -14.29
C LYS A 360 -29.83 1.76 -15.08
N SER A 361 -29.60 3.03 -14.73
CA SER A 361 -30.22 4.21 -15.37
C SER A 361 -29.54 4.66 -16.67
N GLY A 362 -28.50 3.96 -17.13
CA GLY A 362 -27.51 4.53 -18.04
C GLY A 362 -26.54 5.46 -17.31
N GLY A 363 -25.31 5.53 -17.82
CA GLY A 363 -24.18 6.21 -17.18
C GLY A 363 -23.21 5.26 -16.48
N LYS A 364 -22.14 5.84 -15.95
CA LYS A 364 -21.01 5.15 -15.32
C LYS A 364 -20.66 5.87 -14.01
N ILE A 365 -20.27 5.13 -12.98
CA ILE A 365 -19.59 5.68 -11.80
C ILE A 365 -18.20 5.04 -11.74
N THR A 366 -17.17 5.85 -11.61
CA THR A 366 -15.85 5.34 -11.20
C THR A 366 -15.85 5.21 -9.69
N SER A 367 -15.71 3.98 -9.19
CA SER A 367 -15.79 3.68 -7.74
C SER A 367 -14.45 3.31 -7.13
N HIS A 368 -13.53 2.78 -7.93
CA HIS A 368 -12.22 2.37 -7.45
C HIS A 368 -11.11 2.73 -8.45
N LEU A 369 -9.88 2.72 -7.95
CA LEU A 369 -8.64 2.91 -8.72
C LEU A 369 -7.65 1.80 -8.35
N LEU A 370 -7.17 1.04 -9.34
CA LEU A 370 -6.00 0.19 -9.18
C LEU A 370 -4.75 0.98 -9.54
N SER A 371 -3.77 0.99 -8.63
CA SER A 371 -2.48 1.66 -8.85
C SER A 371 -1.37 0.96 -8.08
N ALA A 372 -0.14 1.04 -8.58
CA ALA A 372 1.04 0.52 -7.90
C ALA A 372 1.79 1.63 -7.14
N HIS A 373 2.23 1.33 -5.92
CA HIS A 373 3.05 2.20 -5.08
C HIS A 373 4.28 1.42 -4.60
N GLY A 374 5.49 1.84 -4.99
CA GLY A 374 6.74 1.21 -4.53
C GLY A 374 6.95 -0.25 -4.95
N GLY A 375 6.18 -0.77 -5.91
CA GLY A 375 6.19 -2.18 -6.34
C GLY A 375 5.03 -3.01 -5.78
N GLU A 376 4.28 -2.50 -4.80
CA GLU A 376 3.05 -3.12 -4.30
C GLU A 376 1.82 -2.58 -5.06
N ILE A 377 0.80 -3.42 -5.29
CA ILE A 377 -0.43 -3.01 -5.97
C ILE A 377 -1.56 -2.81 -4.96
N PHE A 378 -2.32 -1.73 -5.12
CA PHE A 378 -3.44 -1.39 -4.26
C PHE A 378 -4.71 -1.07 -5.04
N ILE A 379 -5.85 -1.49 -4.47
CA ILE A 379 -7.18 -0.98 -4.80
C ILE A 379 -7.51 0.17 -3.86
N HIS A 380 -7.93 1.29 -4.44
CA HIS A 380 -8.33 2.50 -3.74
C HIS A 380 -9.83 2.67 -3.95
N SER A 381 -10.60 2.77 -2.87
CA SER A 381 -12.02 3.09 -2.92
C SER A 381 -12.17 4.60 -3.02
N LEU A 382 -12.76 5.09 -4.10
CA LEU A 382 -12.91 6.51 -4.40
C LEU A 382 -14.27 7.01 -3.91
N ASN A 383 -14.33 8.25 -3.43
CA ASN A 383 -15.62 8.87 -3.15
C ASN A 383 -16.47 8.95 -4.44
N THR A 384 -17.69 8.41 -4.38
CA THR A 384 -18.67 8.42 -5.46
C THR A 384 -19.84 9.38 -5.20
N ALA A 385 -19.99 9.85 -3.96
CA ALA A 385 -21.00 10.81 -3.58
C ALA A 385 -20.60 12.23 -4.02
N ARG A 386 -21.61 13.07 -4.26
CA ARG A 386 -21.39 14.49 -4.56
C ARG A 386 -20.58 15.13 -3.42
N SER A 387 -19.43 15.70 -3.74
CA SER A 387 -18.60 16.38 -2.74
C SER A 387 -19.32 17.62 -2.22
N CYS A 388 -19.36 17.81 -0.90
CA CYS A 388 -19.77 19.08 -0.30
C CYS A 388 -18.80 20.24 -0.63
N LEU A 389 -17.66 19.93 -1.27
CA LEU A 389 -16.65 20.87 -1.74
C LEU A 389 -16.64 21.03 -3.28
N GLU A 390 -17.68 20.56 -3.99
CA GLU A 390 -17.75 20.65 -5.46
C GLU A 390 -17.90 22.10 -5.97
N ASP A 391 -18.58 22.96 -5.19
CA ASP A 391 -18.76 24.39 -5.47
C ASP A 391 -18.17 25.22 -4.30
N PRO A 392 -16.83 25.32 -4.19
CA PRO A 392 -16.19 26.06 -3.11
C PRO A 392 -16.35 27.58 -3.33
N PRO A 393 -16.51 28.38 -2.26
CA PRO A 393 -16.60 29.84 -2.39
C PRO A 393 -15.44 30.44 -3.18
N SER A 394 -15.74 31.43 -4.02
CA SER A 394 -14.72 32.07 -4.86
C SER A 394 -13.60 32.68 -4.01
N ILE A 395 -12.35 32.32 -4.32
CA ILE A 395 -11.16 32.88 -3.66
C ILE A 395 -11.16 34.41 -3.75
N SER A 396 -11.70 35.00 -4.82
CA SER A 396 -11.75 36.46 -5.01
C SER A 396 -12.76 37.20 -4.13
N GLU A 397 -13.70 36.47 -3.54
CA GLU A 397 -14.75 36.98 -2.64
C GLU A 397 -14.40 36.76 -1.16
N GLY A 398 -13.54 35.78 -0.87
CA GLY A 398 -13.04 35.52 0.47
C GLY A 398 -12.03 36.56 1.01
N GLY A 399 -11.60 36.36 2.25
CA GLY A 399 -10.60 37.20 2.91
C GLY A 399 -9.29 37.25 2.12
N GLY A 400 -8.92 38.45 1.65
CA GLY A 400 -7.74 38.65 0.80
C GLY A 400 -7.98 38.47 -0.70
N GLY A 401 -9.17 38.05 -1.13
CA GLY A 401 -9.48 37.78 -2.55
C GLY A 401 -9.34 38.95 -3.52
N ARG A 402 -9.38 40.18 -3.00
CA ARG A 402 -9.17 41.43 -3.77
C ARG A 402 -7.69 41.85 -3.87
N VAL A 403 -6.76 41.11 -3.28
CA VAL A 403 -5.32 41.38 -3.33
C VAL A 403 -4.75 40.74 -4.61
N THR A 404 -4.19 41.57 -5.48
CA THR A 404 -3.72 41.15 -6.82
C THR A 404 -2.21 40.93 -6.92
N ASP A 405 -1.45 41.30 -5.89
CA ASP A 405 0.02 41.35 -5.89
C ASP A 405 0.67 40.27 -4.99
N TYR A 406 -0.01 39.12 -4.80
CA TYR A 406 0.54 38.00 -4.02
C TYR A 406 1.84 37.44 -4.61
N ARG A 407 2.78 37.09 -3.73
CA ARG A 407 4.08 36.49 -4.07
C ARG A 407 4.00 34.99 -4.37
N ILE A 408 3.05 34.58 -5.21
CA ILE A 408 2.72 33.16 -5.50
C ILE A 408 3.93 32.39 -6.01
N LYS A 409 4.72 32.97 -6.94
CA LYS A 409 5.93 32.32 -7.48
C LYS A 409 7.00 32.08 -6.42
N ASP A 410 7.23 33.05 -5.53
CA ASP A 410 8.19 32.93 -4.43
C ASP A 410 7.72 31.93 -3.39
N PHE A 411 6.42 31.89 -3.09
CA PHE A 411 5.85 30.91 -2.16
C PHE A 411 5.96 29.49 -2.75
N GLY A 412 5.72 29.32 -4.05
CA GLY A 412 5.99 28.07 -4.76
C GLY A 412 7.46 27.65 -4.64
N ALA A 413 8.41 28.56 -4.79
CA ALA A 413 9.83 28.27 -4.58
C ALA A 413 10.15 27.89 -3.13
N LEU A 414 9.54 28.56 -2.14
CA LEU A 414 9.65 28.20 -0.72
C LEU A 414 9.14 26.77 -0.45
N MET A 415 8.00 26.38 -1.04
CA MET A 415 7.46 25.02 -0.95
C MET A 415 8.44 23.99 -1.53
N GLN A 416 9.06 24.27 -2.69
CA GLN A 416 10.05 23.35 -3.26
C GLN A 416 11.29 23.18 -2.37
N GLN A 417 11.77 24.27 -1.74
CA GLN A 417 12.92 24.26 -0.81
C GLN A 417 12.67 23.51 0.51
N HIS A 418 11.40 23.19 0.81
CA HIS A 418 10.98 22.47 2.02
C HIS A 418 10.28 21.15 1.72
N ARG A 419 10.40 20.62 0.49
CA ARG A 419 9.88 19.31 0.11
C ARG A 419 10.47 18.23 1.03
N LEU A 420 9.61 17.43 1.66
CA LEU A 420 10.02 16.32 2.49
C LEU A 420 10.52 15.14 1.63
N VAL A 421 11.51 14.42 2.14
CA VAL A 421 12.07 13.21 1.52
C VAL A 421 12.16 12.13 2.60
N PRO A 422 11.67 10.90 2.36
CA PRO A 422 11.81 9.81 3.33
C PRO A 422 13.28 9.44 3.50
N LEU A 423 13.77 9.46 4.74
CA LEU A 423 15.10 8.99 5.12
C LEU A 423 15.00 7.55 5.61
N LYS A 424 16.08 6.78 5.45
CA LYS A 424 16.17 5.46 6.07
C LYS A 424 16.17 5.60 7.60
N PRO A 425 15.40 4.79 8.34
CA PRO A 425 15.50 4.75 9.79
C PRO A 425 16.90 4.27 10.19
N LEU A 426 17.47 4.88 11.24
CA LEU A 426 18.74 4.48 11.85
C LEU A 426 18.48 4.20 13.34
N PRO A 427 18.94 3.06 13.91
CA PRO A 427 18.60 2.67 15.28
C PRO A 427 18.97 3.70 16.36
N GLU A 428 20.04 4.47 16.13
CA GLU A 428 20.56 5.47 17.06
C GLU A 428 19.79 6.80 17.04
N ARG A 429 18.89 7.01 16.07
CA ARG A 429 18.17 8.28 15.90
C ARG A 429 16.75 8.18 16.44
N GLN A 430 16.33 9.21 17.17
CA GLN A 430 14.95 9.30 17.61
C GLN A 430 14.00 9.46 16.40
N PRO A 431 12.79 8.88 16.48
CA PRO A 431 11.70 9.23 15.59
C PRO A 431 11.52 10.74 15.50
N ASP A 432 11.12 11.23 14.32
CA ASP A 432 10.81 12.64 14.04
C ASP A 432 11.94 13.68 14.20
N GLU A 433 13.16 13.33 14.63
CA GLU A 433 14.28 14.28 14.80
C GLU A 433 14.50 15.18 13.56
N HIS A 434 14.46 14.57 12.36
CA HIS A 434 14.61 15.28 11.09
C HIS A 434 13.36 16.07 10.69
N LEU A 435 12.17 15.62 11.08
CA LEU A 435 10.92 16.37 10.89
C LEU A 435 10.88 17.60 11.79
N GLN A 436 11.36 17.50 13.03
CA GLN A 436 11.52 18.65 13.94
C GLN A 436 12.54 19.65 13.38
N LYS A 437 13.68 19.19 12.86
CA LYS A 437 14.66 20.05 12.16
C LYS A 437 14.04 20.76 10.94
N MET A 438 13.23 20.06 10.13
CA MET A 438 12.53 20.67 9.00
C MET A 438 11.44 21.67 9.42
N ARG A 439 10.67 21.38 10.48
CA ARG A 439 9.73 22.33 11.08
C ARG A 439 10.44 23.59 11.58
N GLY A 440 11.56 23.43 12.29
CA GLY A 440 12.40 24.54 12.77
C GLY A 440 12.97 25.38 11.63
N LYS A 441 13.46 24.74 10.55
CA LYS A 441 13.92 25.44 9.33
C LYS A 441 12.80 26.24 8.68
N LEU A 442 11.63 25.62 8.47
CA LEU A 442 10.47 26.29 7.86
C LEU A 442 10.02 27.48 8.70
N ALA A 443 9.82 27.27 10.02
CA ALA A 443 9.41 28.32 10.94
C ALA A 443 10.37 29.52 10.92
N ARG A 444 11.69 29.26 10.85
CA ARG A 444 12.72 30.29 10.75
C ARG A 444 12.64 31.04 9.42
N ASN A 445 12.61 30.32 8.31
CA ASN A 445 12.52 30.87 6.95
C ASN A 445 11.18 31.58 6.66
N SER A 446 10.15 31.40 7.51
CA SER A 446 8.87 32.10 7.43
C SER A 446 8.68 33.23 8.46
N ARG A 447 9.66 33.50 9.36
CA ARG A 447 9.55 34.57 10.38
C ARG A 447 9.32 35.96 9.76
N TYR A 448 10.07 36.28 8.71
CA TYR A 448 9.87 37.48 7.90
C TYR A 448 9.58 37.06 6.46
N TRP A 449 8.29 36.84 6.17
CA TRP A 449 7.82 36.44 4.84
C TRP A 449 6.63 37.30 4.38
N PRO A 450 6.87 38.50 3.83
CA PRO A 450 5.80 39.39 3.36
C PRO A 450 5.04 38.74 2.20
N LEU A 451 3.72 38.60 2.34
CA LEU A 451 2.86 37.84 1.42
C LEU A 451 2.62 38.52 0.05
N THR A 452 2.78 39.84 -0.02
CA THR A 452 2.45 40.66 -1.20
C THR A 452 3.64 41.51 -1.62
N LEU A 453 3.77 41.77 -2.92
CA LEU A 453 4.87 42.54 -3.50
C LEU A 453 4.87 43.99 -3.01
N GLY A 454 3.71 44.58 -2.74
CA GLY A 454 3.57 45.92 -2.15
C GLY A 454 3.90 46.02 -0.65
N ARG A 455 4.32 44.93 0.02
CA ARG A 455 4.73 44.90 1.44
C ARG A 455 6.23 44.70 1.67
N THR A 456 7.04 44.76 0.61
CA THR A 456 8.49 44.54 0.69
C THR A 456 9.23 45.32 -0.38
N VAL A 457 10.32 45.98 -0.01
CA VAL A 457 11.32 46.46 -0.97
C VAL A 457 12.31 45.34 -1.27
N LEU A 458 12.76 44.62 -0.23
CA LEU A 458 13.82 43.62 -0.26
C LEU A 458 13.64 42.54 -1.34
N TYR A 459 12.45 41.93 -1.41
CA TYR A 459 12.19 40.85 -2.37
C TYR A 459 11.92 41.36 -3.79
N ASN A 460 11.50 42.61 -3.96
CA ASN A 460 11.37 43.23 -5.28
C ASN A 460 12.75 43.52 -5.91
N VAL A 461 13.76 43.84 -5.09
CA VAL A 461 15.14 44.11 -5.54
C VAL A 461 16.12 42.95 -5.26
N ARG A 462 15.57 41.73 -5.19
CA ARG A 462 16.29 40.48 -4.81
C ARG A 462 17.67 40.32 -5.47
N HIS A 463 17.85 40.75 -6.71
CA HIS A 463 19.09 40.64 -7.46
C HIS A 463 20.29 41.38 -6.83
N PHE A 464 20.07 42.47 -6.08
CA PHE A 464 21.14 43.15 -5.35
C PHE A 464 21.55 42.43 -4.05
N VAL A 465 20.63 41.67 -3.46
CA VAL A 465 20.73 41.11 -2.10
C VAL A 465 20.68 39.56 -2.06
N GLU A 466 20.75 38.89 -3.21
CA GLU A 466 20.55 37.44 -3.30
C GLU A 466 21.50 36.60 -2.43
N PRO A 467 22.81 36.90 -2.31
CA PRO A 467 23.69 36.19 -1.38
C PRO A 467 23.19 36.24 0.07
N LEU A 468 22.68 37.39 0.51
CA LEU A 468 22.14 37.57 1.86
C LEU A 468 20.83 36.76 2.04
N LEU A 469 19.95 36.76 1.03
CA LEU A 469 18.69 36.03 1.07
C LEU A 469 18.85 34.50 1.05
N LEU A 470 19.92 33.98 0.44
CA LEU A 470 20.17 32.54 0.31
C LEU A 470 21.13 32.00 1.38
N LEU A 471 22.29 32.64 1.58
CA LEU A 471 23.36 32.09 2.42
C LEU A 471 23.05 32.20 3.91
N THR A 472 22.38 33.28 4.35
CA THR A 472 22.03 33.47 5.77
C THR A 472 21.00 32.45 6.28
N GLN A 473 20.30 31.72 5.40
CA GLN A 473 19.40 30.65 5.84
C GLN A 473 20.15 29.44 6.44
N LYS A 474 21.46 29.32 6.19
CA LYS A 474 22.32 28.28 6.75
C LYS A 474 22.53 28.53 8.26
N PRO A 475 22.65 27.47 9.09
CA PRO A 475 22.93 27.66 10.52
C PRO A 475 24.28 28.36 10.76
N GLU A 476 25.26 28.10 9.90
CA GLU A 476 26.60 28.69 9.91
C GLU A 476 27.00 29.06 8.47
N LEU A 477 27.93 30.02 8.32
CA LEU A 477 28.47 30.48 7.05
C LEU A 477 29.99 30.34 7.08
N SER A 478 30.60 30.01 5.94
CA SER A 478 32.05 30.13 5.79
C SER A 478 32.51 31.60 5.70
N GLU A 479 33.80 31.86 5.87
CA GLU A 479 34.36 33.20 5.68
C GLU A 479 34.21 33.70 4.24
N GLU A 480 34.24 32.81 3.23
CA GLU A 480 33.96 33.14 1.83
C GLU A 480 32.49 33.57 1.63
N GLU A 481 31.55 32.81 2.20
CA GLU A 481 30.11 33.11 2.13
C GLU A 481 29.74 34.40 2.84
N LYS A 482 30.36 34.64 4.00
CA LYS A 482 30.30 35.91 4.72
C LYS A 482 30.87 37.04 3.87
N MET A 483 32.01 36.87 3.21
CA MET A 483 32.60 37.89 2.35
C MET A 483 31.71 38.23 1.14
N LEU A 484 31.03 37.24 0.54
CA LEU A 484 30.01 37.49 -0.49
C LEU A 484 28.83 38.31 0.05
N CYS A 485 28.34 38.01 1.26
CA CYS A 485 27.28 38.78 1.92
C CYS A 485 27.71 40.24 2.19
N LEU A 486 28.92 40.44 2.71
CA LEU A 486 29.49 41.77 2.96
C LEU A 486 29.67 42.56 1.65
N LYS A 487 30.14 41.91 0.57
CA LYS A 487 30.25 42.53 -0.75
C LYS A 487 28.90 43.03 -1.27
N SER A 488 27.82 42.26 -1.09
CA SER A 488 26.46 42.72 -1.42
C SER A 488 26.02 43.93 -0.58
N ILE A 489 26.38 44.00 0.70
CA ILE A 489 26.09 45.16 1.56
C ILE A 489 26.83 46.42 1.07
N TYR A 490 28.14 46.33 0.81
CA TYR A 490 28.90 47.47 0.31
C TYR A 490 28.45 47.92 -1.09
N ASN A 491 28.10 46.99 -1.98
CA ASN A 491 27.49 47.32 -3.27
C ASN A 491 26.16 48.09 -3.06
N LEU A 492 25.30 47.64 -2.14
CA LEU A 492 24.04 48.32 -1.86
C LEU A 492 24.25 49.74 -1.29
N SER A 493 25.25 49.92 -0.43
CA SER A 493 25.66 51.24 0.08
C SER A 493 26.08 52.20 -1.04
N GLN A 494 26.80 51.71 -2.07
CA GLN A 494 27.19 52.55 -3.22
C GLN A 494 26.00 52.92 -4.12
N LEU A 495 24.98 52.06 -4.22
CA LEU A 495 23.75 52.37 -4.97
C LEU A 495 22.94 53.49 -4.28
N GLU A 496 22.89 53.46 -2.94
CA GLU A 496 22.26 54.51 -2.13
C GLU A 496 23.02 55.84 -2.19
N GLU A 497 24.35 55.81 -2.09
CA GLU A 497 25.22 56.99 -2.21
C GLU A 497 25.01 57.70 -3.56
N ARG A 498 24.86 56.93 -4.65
CA ARG A 498 24.53 57.43 -5.99
C ARG A 498 23.07 57.81 -6.19
N GLN A 499 22.21 57.57 -5.19
CA GLN A 499 20.76 57.78 -5.26
C GLN A 499 20.11 57.09 -6.48
N GLU A 500 20.60 55.89 -6.83
CA GLU A 500 20.08 55.10 -7.94
C GLU A 500 18.61 54.71 -7.69
N VAL A 501 17.81 54.66 -8.75
CA VAL A 501 16.38 54.34 -8.65
C VAL A 501 16.20 52.83 -8.55
N LEU A 502 15.69 52.36 -7.42
CA LEU A 502 15.28 50.96 -7.27
C LEU A 502 14.14 50.64 -8.24
N ALA A 503 14.40 49.75 -9.20
CA ALA A 503 13.44 49.33 -10.22
C ALA A 503 12.37 48.41 -9.63
N LEU A 504 11.42 48.99 -8.89
CA LEU A 504 10.30 48.26 -8.31
C LEU A 504 9.28 47.90 -9.40
N PRO A 505 8.74 46.67 -9.43
CA PRO A 505 7.66 46.31 -10.34
C PRO A 505 6.43 47.21 -10.10
N ASN A 506 5.60 47.40 -11.12
CA ASN A 506 4.55 48.43 -11.17
C ASN A 506 3.36 48.12 -10.24
N MET A 507 3.58 48.26 -8.93
CA MET A 507 2.60 48.03 -7.87
C MET A 507 1.67 49.23 -7.71
N GLY A 508 0.36 48.96 -7.60
CA GLY A 508 -0.65 50.01 -7.41
C GLY A 508 -0.44 50.79 -6.10
N HIS A 509 -0.42 52.12 -6.21
CA HIS A 509 -0.47 53.21 -5.20
C HIS A 509 0.21 53.10 -3.81
N ARG A 510 0.59 51.94 -3.26
CA ARG A 510 1.08 51.81 -1.86
C ARG A 510 2.59 52.06 -1.67
N LEU A 511 3.41 51.70 -2.65
CA LEU A 511 4.84 52.07 -2.71
C LEU A 511 5.09 53.22 -3.70
N LYS A 512 4.11 53.50 -4.57
CA LYS A 512 4.16 54.45 -5.66
C LYS A 512 3.90 55.88 -5.14
N GLY A 513 4.86 56.39 -4.38
CA GLY A 513 4.81 57.70 -3.72
C GLY A 513 5.91 57.94 -2.67
N ASN A 514 6.59 56.89 -2.19
CA ASN A 514 7.67 57.04 -1.21
C ASN A 514 8.91 57.70 -1.86
N LYS A 515 9.51 58.68 -1.17
CA LYS A 515 10.80 59.28 -1.55
C LYS A 515 11.89 58.18 -1.66
N LYS A 516 12.91 58.38 -2.50
CA LYS A 516 14.00 57.40 -2.68
C LYS A 516 14.63 56.98 -1.35
N GLU A 517 14.94 57.96 -0.51
CA GLU A 517 15.48 57.80 0.85
C GLU A 517 14.65 56.82 1.69
N GLU A 518 13.32 56.92 1.62
CA GLU A 518 12.40 56.02 2.34
C GLU A 518 12.42 54.59 1.79
N GLN A 519 12.64 54.41 0.49
CA GLN A 519 12.77 53.07 -0.11
C GLN A 519 14.06 52.36 0.36
N TYR A 520 15.19 53.07 0.41
CA TYR A 520 16.44 52.52 0.96
C TYR A 520 16.34 52.30 2.47
N ARG A 521 15.74 53.22 3.23
CA ARG A 521 15.48 53.06 4.67
C ARG A 521 14.68 51.79 4.97
N LEU A 522 13.63 51.53 4.20
CA LEU A 522 12.83 50.29 4.30
C LEU A 522 13.65 49.07 3.90
N LEU A 523 14.38 49.12 2.78
CA LEU A 523 15.25 48.03 2.31
C LEU A 523 16.28 47.60 3.37
N TRP A 524 16.97 48.55 4.00
CA TRP A 524 17.91 48.28 5.08
C TRP A 524 17.23 47.68 6.31
N SER A 525 16.04 48.18 6.68
CA SER A 525 15.28 47.64 7.81
C SER A 525 14.80 46.20 7.57
N GLU A 526 14.35 45.89 6.35
CA GLU A 526 13.97 44.52 5.95
C GLU A 526 15.19 43.59 5.90
N LEU A 527 16.33 44.07 5.39
CA LEU A 527 17.57 43.33 5.32
C LEU A 527 18.13 43.01 6.72
N GLU A 528 18.13 43.97 7.65
CA GLU A 528 18.48 43.73 9.04
C GLU A 528 17.54 42.70 9.69
N THR A 529 16.23 42.83 9.45
CA THR A 529 15.22 41.93 10.01
C THR A 529 15.43 40.48 9.55
N ILE A 530 15.69 40.25 8.25
CA ILE A 530 15.80 38.89 7.73
C ILE A 530 17.08 38.17 8.23
N VAL A 531 18.21 38.87 8.32
CA VAL A 531 19.45 38.25 8.83
C VAL A 531 19.31 37.89 10.32
N ASN A 532 18.70 38.77 11.13
CA ASN A 532 18.39 38.48 12.53
C ASN A 532 17.38 37.33 12.69
N CYS A 533 16.46 37.13 11.74
CA CYS A 533 15.53 36.00 11.75
C CYS A 533 16.21 34.67 11.38
N ASN A 534 17.20 34.69 10.48
CA ASN A 534 17.74 33.49 9.85
C ASN A 534 18.85 32.78 10.66
N GLY A 535 19.62 33.50 11.49
CA GLY A 535 20.70 32.88 12.26
C GLY A 535 21.40 33.80 13.26
N ALA A 536 22.17 33.19 14.18
CA ALA A 536 22.84 33.88 15.29
C ALA A 536 24.34 33.56 15.41
N SER A 537 24.94 32.91 14.40
CA SER A 537 26.37 32.59 14.40
C SER A 537 27.25 33.86 14.37
N PRO A 538 28.55 33.77 14.68
CA PRO A 538 29.45 34.93 14.61
C PRO A 538 29.44 35.64 13.24
N ALA A 539 29.34 34.87 12.14
CA ALA A 539 29.21 35.42 10.80
C ALA A 539 27.90 36.22 10.60
N HIS A 540 26.76 35.72 11.10
CA HIS A 540 25.49 36.47 11.08
C HIS A 540 25.60 37.79 11.84
N LYS A 541 26.18 37.75 13.05
CA LYS A 541 26.40 38.94 13.89
C LYS A 541 27.30 39.97 13.19
N ALA A 542 28.34 39.53 12.50
CA ALA A 542 29.20 40.41 11.69
C ALA A 542 28.46 41.03 10.50
N ILE A 543 27.61 40.27 9.79
CA ILE A 543 26.77 40.77 8.69
C ILE A 543 25.78 41.83 9.20
N VAL A 544 25.08 41.57 10.32
CA VAL A 544 24.20 42.56 10.97
C VAL A 544 24.97 43.80 11.43
N GLY A 545 26.18 43.63 11.97
CA GLY A 545 27.07 44.73 12.34
C GLY A 545 27.40 45.64 11.15
N CYS A 546 27.76 45.05 10.01
CA CYS A 546 28.06 45.76 8.76
C CYS A 546 26.82 46.53 8.23
N ILE A 547 25.64 45.90 8.23
CA ILE A 547 24.38 46.58 7.86
C ILE A 547 24.14 47.83 8.73
N ARG A 548 24.33 47.72 10.05
CA ARG A 548 24.18 48.83 11.01
C ARG A 548 25.27 49.90 10.89
N GLU A 549 26.43 49.57 10.33
CA GLU A 549 27.51 50.51 10.06
C GLU A 549 27.22 51.32 8.79
N CYS A 550 26.92 50.66 7.67
CA CYS A 550 26.51 51.32 6.43
C CYS A 550 25.29 52.25 6.65
N ARG A 551 24.28 51.80 7.40
CA ARG A 551 23.11 52.64 7.77
C ARG A 551 23.46 53.86 8.62
N ARG A 552 24.49 53.81 9.47
CA ARG A 552 24.89 54.95 10.33
C ARG A 552 25.71 56.02 9.61
N MET A 553 26.30 55.70 8.46
CA MET A 553 27.03 56.68 7.65
C MET A 553 26.11 57.76 7.04
N TYR A 554 24.79 57.53 6.98
CA TYR A 554 23.81 58.45 6.41
C TYR A 554 22.57 58.63 7.32
N PRO A 555 22.67 59.39 8.43
CA PRO A 555 21.52 59.71 9.27
C PRO A 555 20.47 60.52 8.49
N SER A 556 19.18 60.24 8.72
CA SER A 556 18.10 61.05 8.15
C SER A 556 18.12 62.48 8.72
N ALA A 557 17.70 63.46 7.92
CA ALA A 557 17.95 64.89 8.16
C ALA A 557 17.40 65.46 9.48
N ASP A 558 16.45 64.78 10.13
CA ASP A 558 15.86 65.20 11.40
C ASP A 558 16.59 64.67 12.66
N GLY A 559 17.68 63.91 12.50
CA GLY A 559 18.59 63.51 13.61
C GLY A 559 18.00 62.58 14.68
N ALA A 560 16.70 62.26 14.63
CA ALA A 560 16.04 61.35 15.54
C ALA A 560 16.01 59.93 14.97
N ASP A 561 16.89 59.04 15.43
CA ASP A 561 16.69 57.60 15.25
C ASP A 561 15.61 57.15 16.25
N PRO A 562 14.39 56.73 15.81
CA PRO A 562 13.32 56.36 16.73
C PRO A 562 13.63 55.06 17.50
N TYR A 563 14.65 54.32 17.08
CA TYR A 563 14.94 52.97 17.54
C TYR A 563 15.78 52.91 18.83
N ASP A 564 16.52 53.97 19.15
CA ASP A 564 17.49 53.98 20.26
C ASP A 564 16.81 54.05 21.65
N LYS A 565 15.52 54.41 21.71
CA LYS A 565 14.77 54.50 22.97
C LYS A 565 14.14 53.18 23.45
N THR A 566 14.20 52.10 22.68
CA THR A 566 13.51 50.83 23.02
C THR A 566 14.42 49.65 23.37
N HIS A 567 15.74 49.75 23.16
CA HIS A 567 16.68 48.62 23.33
C HIS A 567 17.68 48.74 24.50
N GLY A 568 17.38 49.58 25.50
CA GLY A 568 18.09 49.61 26.78
C GLY A 568 17.68 48.52 27.79
N GLY A 569 16.77 47.60 27.42
CA GLY A 569 16.24 46.54 28.28
C GLY A 569 16.71 45.14 27.89
N THR A 570 16.87 44.27 28.88
CA THR A 570 17.35 42.88 28.73
C THR A 570 16.47 41.99 27.82
N ALA A 571 17.07 40.92 27.30
CA ALA A 571 16.66 40.20 26.09
C ALA A 571 15.33 39.39 26.14
N GLU A 572 14.46 39.59 27.14
CA GLU A 572 13.19 38.88 27.27
C GLU A 572 11.95 39.70 26.82
N GLY A 573 12.06 41.03 26.71
CA GLY A 573 10.91 41.91 26.39
C GLY A 573 10.56 42.05 24.89
N GLY A 574 11.50 41.75 23.98
CA GLY A 574 11.38 42.12 22.56
C GLY A 574 10.24 41.47 21.78
N VAL A 575 9.82 40.26 22.20
CA VAL A 575 8.75 39.50 21.53
C VAL A 575 7.36 40.11 21.83
N ALA A 576 7.16 40.63 23.04
CA ALA A 576 5.90 41.25 23.44
C ALA A 576 5.68 42.61 22.77
N ALA A 577 6.74 43.42 22.60
CA ALA A 577 6.65 44.73 21.96
C ALA A 577 6.28 44.65 20.47
N ALA A 578 6.87 43.70 19.73
CA ALA A 578 6.53 43.49 18.32
C ALA A 578 5.09 42.96 18.12
N ALA A 579 4.64 42.06 19.01
CA ALA A 579 3.26 41.58 19.02
C ALA A 579 2.26 42.69 19.39
N ALA A 580 2.58 43.54 20.36
CA ALA A 580 1.76 44.69 20.74
C ALA A 580 1.67 45.74 19.63
N ALA A 581 2.75 46.02 18.90
CA ALA A 581 2.73 46.93 17.74
C ALA A 581 1.88 46.37 16.58
N ALA A 582 1.94 45.06 16.33
CA ALA A 582 1.08 44.41 15.35
C ALA A 582 -0.40 44.43 15.78
N ALA A 583 -0.70 44.14 17.04
CA ALA A 583 -2.06 44.19 17.60
C ALA A 583 -2.65 45.61 17.62
N ALA A 584 -1.83 46.64 17.89
CA ALA A 584 -2.27 48.04 17.82
C ALA A 584 -2.58 48.49 16.39
N ALA A 585 -1.82 48.01 15.40
CA ALA A 585 -2.10 48.26 13.98
C ALA A 585 -3.39 47.57 13.48
N ASP A 586 -3.75 46.42 14.06
CA ASP A 586 -5.02 45.72 13.77
C ASP A 586 -6.21 46.37 14.50
N ALA A 587 -6.02 46.76 15.78
CA ALA A 587 -7.03 47.46 16.56
C ALA A 587 -7.49 48.78 15.90
N HIS A 588 -6.57 49.50 15.25
CA HIS A 588 -6.92 50.73 14.52
C HIS A 588 -7.71 50.49 13.21
N ARG A 589 -7.93 49.23 12.79
CA ARG A 589 -8.77 48.87 11.64
C ARG A 589 -10.15 48.32 12.01
N ALA A 590 -10.40 48.03 13.28
CA ALA A 590 -11.66 47.42 13.75
C ALA A 590 -12.86 48.41 13.84
N SER A 591 -12.66 49.71 13.61
CA SER A 591 -13.71 50.73 13.81
C SER A 591 -14.64 50.96 12.60
N VAL A 592 -14.40 50.32 11.45
CA VAL A 592 -15.26 50.46 10.24
C VAL A 592 -15.54 49.10 9.60
N ILE A 593 -16.49 48.38 10.21
CA ILE A 593 -17.63 47.68 9.58
C ILE A 593 -18.51 47.17 10.73
N ARG A 594 -19.65 47.82 10.97
CA ARG A 594 -20.78 47.19 11.66
C ARG A 594 -21.62 46.48 10.60
N ALA A 595 -21.46 45.16 10.50
CA ALA A 595 -22.40 44.31 9.80
C ALA A 595 -22.93 43.27 10.79
N THR A 596 -24.22 43.37 11.11
CA THR A 596 -24.92 42.48 12.03
C THR A 596 -25.37 41.21 11.31
N THR A 597 -24.70 40.09 11.56
CA THR A 597 -25.30 38.74 11.41
C THR A 597 -24.68 37.81 12.42
N ASP A 598 -25.49 37.36 13.37
CA ASP A 598 -25.18 36.28 14.29
C ASP A 598 -25.24 34.93 13.55
N SER A 599 -24.40 33.97 13.91
CA SER A 599 -24.54 32.56 13.49
C SER A 599 -23.73 31.65 14.42
N PRO A 600 -24.38 30.72 15.15
CA PRO A 600 -23.72 29.82 16.08
C PRO A 600 -23.15 28.58 15.38
N MET A 601 -22.32 27.84 16.13
CA MET A 601 -21.67 26.53 15.82
C MET A 601 -20.17 26.59 15.51
N SER A 602 -19.38 26.66 16.58
CA SER A 602 -18.08 26.00 16.66
C SER A 602 -18.11 25.02 17.84
N PRO A 603 -17.56 23.79 17.72
CA PRO A 603 -17.61 22.80 18.79
C PRO A 603 -16.73 23.24 19.98
N PRO A 604 -17.14 23.02 21.23
CA PRO A 604 -16.34 23.41 22.39
C PRO A 604 -15.10 22.53 22.53
N HIS A 605 -13.92 23.16 22.55
CA HIS A 605 -12.69 22.47 22.92
C HIS A 605 -12.67 22.14 24.42
N SER A 606 -12.26 20.92 24.73
CA SER A 606 -12.15 20.36 26.07
C SER A 606 -11.10 21.04 26.93
N MET A 607 -11.49 21.51 28.12
CA MET A 607 -10.62 21.67 29.29
C MET A 607 -11.33 21.05 30.50
N GLY A 608 -10.58 20.32 31.33
CA GLY A 608 -11.17 19.37 32.29
C GLY A 608 -11.46 19.92 33.68
N GLY A 609 -12.33 19.20 34.40
CA GLY A 609 -12.28 19.10 35.86
C GLY A 609 -13.13 20.07 36.68
N SER A 610 -14.42 19.75 36.87
CA SER A 610 -14.98 19.58 38.24
C SER A 610 -16.44 19.08 38.24
N THR A 611 -16.72 18.30 39.27
CA THR A 611 -17.97 17.72 39.79
C THR A 611 -19.30 18.48 39.57
N GLY A 612 -20.35 17.74 39.16
CA GLY A 612 -21.76 18.15 39.23
C GLY A 612 -22.69 17.03 38.72
N ALA A 613 -23.88 16.83 39.31
CA ALA A 613 -24.72 15.63 39.10
C ALA A 613 -26.13 15.92 38.55
N ALA A 614 -26.80 14.87 38.02
CA ALA A 614 -28.19 14.81 37.51
C ALA A 614 -28.48 15.64 36.23
N GLY A 615 -29.49 15.33 35.40
CA GLY A 615 -30.57 14.32 35.48
C GLY A 615 -31.17 13.98 34.10
N ALA A 616 -32.34 13.33 34.06
CA ALA A 616 -32.86 12.56 32.90
C ALA A 616 -33.90 13.26 31.99
N ALA A 617 -34.34 12.51 30.95
CA ALA A 617 -35.45 12.76 29.98
C ALA A 617 -35.17 13.73 28.80
N GLY A 618 -35.78 13.60 27.62
CA GLY A 618 -36.63 12.50 27.09
C GLY A 618 -37.50 12.88 25.87
N ALA A 619 -37.57 11.96 24.87
CA ALA A 619 -38.64 11.73 23.87
C ALA A 619 -39.10 12.80 22.83
N SER A 620 -39.70 12.26 21.76
CA SER A 620 -40.43 12.88 20.61
C SER A 620 -39.63 13.76 19.63
N GLY A 621 -39.97 13.83 18.32
CA GLY A 621 -40.97 13.11 17.53
C GLY A 621 -41.75 14.06 16.60
N GLY A 622 -41.69 13.86 15.28
CA GLY A 622 -42.44 14.70 14.33
C GLY A 622 -42.18 14.36 12.86
N ALA A 623 -43.24 14.04 12.13
CA ALA A 623 -43.23 13.81 10.68
C ALA A 623 -44.08 14.88 9.98
N THR A 624 -43.75 15.22 8.74
CA THR A 624 -44.62 16.00 7.84
C THR A 624 -44.48 15.53 6.40
N ALA A 625 -45.60 15.43 5.69
CA ALA A 625 -45.70 15.01 4.30
C ALA A 625 -46.27 16.13 3.41
N GLY A 626 -46.15 15.97 2.09
CA GLY A 626 -46.77 16.81 1.05
C GLY A 626 -45.80 17.15 -0.09
N GLY A 627 -46.20 17.20 -1.37
CA GLY A 627 -47.49 16.84 -1.96
C GLY A 627 -47.76 17.57 -3.29
N GLY A 628 -47.94 16.83 -4.39
CA GLY A 628 -48.42 17.32 -5.70
C GLY A 628 -47.37 18.00 -6.61
N SER A 629 -47.61 18.19 -7.91
CA SER A 629 -48.63 17.63 -8.84
C SER A 629 -48.43 18.13 -10.28
N ASN A 630 -48.90 17.37 -11.30
CA ASN A 630 -49.01 17.72 -12.75
C ASN A 630 -47.67 17.94 -13.50
N GLY A 631 -47.51 17.73 -14.82
CA GLY A 631 -48.35 17.26 -15.95
C GLY A 631 -47.64 17.64 -17.28
N GLY A 632 -47.89 17.11 -18.48
CA GLY A 632 -48.81 16.10 -19.03
C GLY A 632 -48.59 15.94 -20.56
N THR A 633 -49.48 15.27 -21.31
CA THR A 633 -49.41 14.98 -22.79
C THR A 633 -48.29 13.99 -23.22
N GLY A 634 -48.42 13.06 -24.18
CA GLY A 634 -49.46 12.69 -25.16
C GLY A 634 -48.86 12.69 -26.60
N GLY A 635 -49.05 11.71 -27.51
CA GLY A 635 -49.71 10.39 -27.52
C GLY A 635 -49.66 9.75 -28.94
N GLY A 636 -50.02 8.46 -29.08
CA GLY A 636 -50.19 7.75 -30.39
C GLY A 636 -48.90 7.21 -31.07
N THR A 637 -48.90 6.20 -31.95
CA THR A 637 -49.94 5.24 -32.44
C THR A 637 -49.29 4.09 -33.25
N GLY A 638 -49.77 2.84 -33.08
CA GLY A 638 -49.62 1.71 -34.04
C GLY A 638 -48.23 1.07 -34.20
N ALA A 639 -48.08 -0.12 -34.82
CA ALA A 639 -49.01 -1.21 -35.14
C ALA A 639 -48.22 -2.51 -35.50
N ASP A 640 -48.93 -3.64 -35.63
CA ASP A 640 -48.50 -5.05 -35.76
C ASP A 640 -47.43 -5.45 -36.80
N ALA A 641 -46.78 -6.62 -36.54
CA ALA A 641 -46.47 -7.76 -37.46
C ALA A 641 -45.23 -8.54 -36.95
N THR A 642 -45.30 -9.76 -36.38
CA THR A 642 -45.55 -11.11 -36.96
C THR A 642 -44.53 -11.65 -37.96
N SER A 643 -44.13 -12.92 -37.74
CA SER A 643 -43.51 -13.89 -38.69
C SER A 643 -42.00 -13.74 -39.01
N SER A 644 -41.24 -14.77 -39.42
CA SER A 644 -41.23 -16.23 -39.15
C SER A 644 -40.08 -16.90 -39.92
N SER A 645 -39.52 -18.03 -39.43
CA SER A 645 -38.61 -18.96 -40.18
C SER A 645 -37.28 -18.34 -40.68
N SER A 646 -36.21 -19.05 -41.09
CA SER A 646 -35.85 -20.47 -41.28
C SER A 646 -34.32 -20.59 -41.03
N GLY A 647 -33.66 -21.71 -40.74
CA GLY A 647 -34.05 -23.10 -40.93
C GLY A 647 -33.31 -23.76 -42.10
N THR A 648 -32.00 -24.03 -41.97
CA THR A 648 -31.25 -24.89 -42.92
C THR A 648 -30.10 -25.64 -42.25
N SER A 649 -29.72 -26.79 -42.81
CA SER A 649 -29.04 -27.90 -42.15
C SER A 649 -27.80 -28.41 -42.91
N VAL A 650 -26.83 -28.94 -42.15
CA VAL A 650 -26.01 -30.15 -42.44
C VAL A 650 -25.26 -30.25 -43.80
N THR A 651 -23.94 -30.40 -43.75
CA THR A 651 -23.26 -31.58 -44.35
C THR A 651 -21.83 -31.80 -43.84
N LEU A 652 -21.46 -33.08 -43.69
CA LEU A 652 -20.09 -33.58 -43.49
C LEU A 652 -19.41 -33.82 -44.84
N ALA A 653 -18.09 -33.70 -44.90
CA ALA A 653 -17.28 -34.27 -45.99
C ALA A 653 -15.98 -34.88 -45.43
N VAL A 654 -15.78 -36.17 -45.71
CA VAL A 654 -14.54 -36.91 -45.43
C VAL A 654 -13.64 -36.82 -46.67
N GLY A 655 -12.33 -36.67 -46.47
CA GLY A 655 -11.34 -36.71 -47.56
C GLY A 655 -9.99 -37.21 -47.05
N GLY A 656 -9.64 -38.44 -47.40
CA GLY A 656 -8.33 -39.05 -47.08
C GLY A 656 -7.41 -39.13 -48.29
N GLY A 657 -6.14 -39.47 -48.03
CA GLY A 657 -5.07 -39.61 -49.02
C GLY A 657 -3.88 -38.70 -48.69
N GLY A 658 -2.62 -39.12 -48.83
CA GLY A 658 -2.10 -40.44 -49.18
C GLY A 658 -0.60 -40.48 -48.91
N VAL A 659 -0.05 -41.65 -48.60
CA VAL A 659 1.37 -41.83 -48.24
C VAL A 659 2.23 -41.90 -49.50
N SER A 660 3.37 -41.21 -49.51
CA SER A 660 4.48 -41.49 -50.42
C SER A 660 5.80 -41.61 -49.65
N VAL A 661 6.56 -42.65 -49.96
CA VAL A 661 7.80 -43.03 -49.26
C VAL A 661 9.01 -42.56 -50.06
N GLY A 662 9.94 -41.85 -49.41
CA GLY A 662 11.25 -41.49 -49.96
C GLY A 662 12.36 -42.08 -49.11
N LEU A 663 13.00 -43.15 -49.59
CA LEU A 663 14.09 -43.87 -48.92
C LEU A 663 15.45 -43.46 -49.50
N LEU A 664 16.37 -42.99 -48.65
CA LEU A 664 17.85 -42.92 -48.82
C LEU A 664 18.39 -42.15 -47.58
N GLY A 665 19.45 -42.55 -46.87
CA GLY A 665 20.35 -43.69 -47.03
C GLY A 665 21.80 -43.31 -46.72
N ALA A 666 22.19 -43.15 -45.44
CA ALA A 666 23.58 -42.89 -45.05
C ALA A 666 23.97 -43.48 -43.68
N ARG A 667 25.10 -44.19 -43.66
CA ARG A 667 25.86 -44.64 -42.46
C ARG A 667 26.40 -43.40 -41.71
N GLY A 668 26.72 -43.40 -40.42
CA GLY A 668 26.74 -44.47 -39.42
C GLY A 668 28.09 -44.50 -38.67
N THR A 669 28.09 -44.27 -37.36
CA THR A 669 29.26 -44.46 -36.46
C THR A 669 28.77 -44.87 -35.07
N MET A 670 29.32 -45.96 -34.53
CA MET A 670 29.06 -46.38 -33.15
C MET A 670 29.94 -45.60 -32.16
N GLY A 671 29.35 -45.23 -31.02
CA GLY A 671 30.06 -44.76 -29.83
C GLY A 671 29.48 -45.43 -28.60
N SER A 672 30.12 -46.50 -28.12
CA SER A 672 29.65 -47.27 -26.95
C SER A 672 29.88 -46.49 -25.66
N GLY A 673 28.84 -46.36 -24.82
CA GLY A 673 28.93 -45.70 -23.52
C GLY A 673 27.93 -46.25 -22.50
N LYS A 674 28.19 -47.45 -21.96
CA LYS A 674 27.45 -47.95 -20.79
C LYS A 674 27.71 -47.05 -19.57
N LYS A 675 26.67 -46.36 -19.07
CA LYS A 675 26.58 -45.95 -17.66
C LYS A 675 25.25 -46.45 -17.11
N GLY A 676 25.30 -47.09 -15.95
CA GLY A 676 24.14 -47.76 -15.35
C GLY A 676 23.09 -46.78 -14.86
N PHE A 677 21.82 -47.16 -14.99
CA PHE A 677 20.71 -46.46 -14.36
C PHE A 677 20.75 -46.70 -12.84
N GLY A 678 21.18 -45.69 -12.09
CA GLY A 678 20.86 -45.59 -10.67
C GLY A 678 19.40 -45.16 -10.52
N SER A 679 18.58 -45.99 -9.87
CA SER A 679 17.16 -45.72 -9.64
C SER A 679 16.97 -44.61 -8.59
N GLY A 680 17.02 -43.36 -9.05
CA GLY A 680 16.68 -42.15 -8.28
C GLY A 680 15.79 -41.24 -9.12
N GLY A 681 14.53 -41.62 -9.30
CA GLY A 681 13.56 -40.80 -10.04
C GLY A 681 13.28 -39.50 -9.28
N ARG A 682 13.58 -38.36 -9.91
CA ARG A 682 13.19 -37.04 -9.39
C ARG A 682 11.67 -36.97 -9.27
N SER A 683 11.16 -36.45 -8.16
CA SER A 683 9.71 -36.27 -8.01
C SER A 683 9.21 -35.19 -8.99
N LEU A 684 7.90 -35.18 -9.27
CA LEU A 684 7.29 -34.10 -10.04
C LEU A 684 7.54 -32.74 -9.36
N LEU A 685 7.58 -32.70 -8.02
CA LEU A 685 7.91 -31.49 -7.26
C LEU A 685 9.37 -31.06 -7.48
N ASP A 686 10.34 -31.99 -7.57
CA ASP A 686 11.73 -31.65 -7.89
C ASP A 686 11.88 -31.15 -9.34
N VAL A 687 11.13 -31.75 -10.27
CA VAL A 687 11.07 -31.30 -11.66
C VAL A 687 10.47 -29.90 -11.72
N LEU A 688 9.31 -29.68 -11.11
CA LEU A 688 8.66 -28.37 -11.04
C LEU A 688 9.53 -27.33 -10.33
N ALA A 689 10.10 -27.62 -9.17
CA ALA A 689 10.97 -26.69 -8.43
C ALA A 689 12.33 -26.45 -9.12
N SER A 690 12.81 -27.35 -9.98
CA SER A 690 14.02 -27.11 -10.81
C SER A 690 13.69 -26.36 -12.10
N THR A 691 12.54 -26.62 -12.72
CA THR A 691 12.00 -25.84 -13.84
C THR A 691 11.60 -24.44 -13.41
N GLU A 692 10.99 -24.27 -12.24
CA GLU A 692 10.66 -22.98 -11.62
C GLU A 692 11.93 -22.19 -11.30
N ARG A 693 12.96 -22.81 -10.70
CA ARG A 693 14.30 -22.18 -10.56
C ARG A 693 14.89 -21.76 -11.91
N ALA A 694 14.75 -22.56 -12.97
CA ALA A 694 15.23 -22.23 -14.31
C ALA A 694 14.39 -21.16 -15.05
N ILE A 695 13.09 -21.03 -14.72
CA ILE A 695 12.19 -19.99 -15.23
C ILE A 695 12.35 -18.68 -14.44
N SER A 696 12.57 -18.75 -13.13
CA SER A 696 12.86 -17.60 -12.25
C SER A 696 14.20 -16.93 -12.58
N GLN A 697 15.11 -17.63 -13.26
CA GLN A 697 16.32 -17.02 -13.85
C GLN A 697 16.06 -16.28 -15.18
N LYS A 698 14.84 -16.37 -15.75
CA LYS A 698 14.47 -15.76 -17.05
C LYS A 698 13.28 -14.81 -16.98
N ARG A 699 12.43 -14.90 -15.95
CA ARG A 699 11.42 -13.90 -15.60
C ARG A 699 12.01 -12.96 -14.54
N ILE A 700 11.55 -11.72 -14.53
CA ILE A 700 11.74 -10.84 -13.37
C ILE A 700 11.10 -11.54 -12.16
N ASP A 701 11.81 -11.58 -11.04
CA ASP A 701 11.42 -12.32 -9.84
C ASP A 701 9.96 -12.08 -9.44
N PHE A 702 9.14 -13.13 -9.54
CA PHE A 702 7.88 -13.23 -8.81
C PHE A 702 8.03 -14.26 -7.67
N SER A 703 9.12 -14.13 -6.91
CA SER A 703 9.52 -15.07 -5.85
C SER A 703 8.77 -14.83 -4.53
N GLY A 704 7.45 -14.59 -4.59
CA GLY A 704 6.57 -14.50 -3.42
C GLY A 704 6.98 -13.44 -2.39
N ARG A 705 7.62 -12.35 -2.85
CA ARG A 705 8.05 -11.23 -2.02
C ARG A 705 7.71 -9.90 -2.69
N LEU A 706 6.47 -9.45 -2.48
CA LEU A 706 6.14 -8.01 -2.55
C LEU A 706 6.75 -7.21 -1.37
N CYS A 707 7.39 -7.89 -0.42
CA CYS A 707 8.14 -7.27 0.66
C CYS A 707 9.48 -6.70 0.18
N THR A 708 9.53 -5.40 -0.12
CA THR A 708 10.75 -4.64 0.13
C THR A 708 11.09 -4.74 1.62
N PRO A 709 12.32 -5.13 2.02
CA PRO A 709 12.70 -5.15 3.42
C PRO A 709 12.53 -3.74 4.02
N SER A 710 11.93 -3.64 5.21
CA SER A 710 11.69 -2.38 5.90
C SER A 710 12.99 -1.56 6.00
N GLY A 711 13.05 -0.43 5.28
CA GLY A 711 14.24 0.43 5.19
C GLY A 711 15.03 0.35 3.87
N GLN A 712 14.61 -0.45 2.88
CA GLN A 712 15.18 -0.43 1.53
C GLN A 712 14.26 0.23 0.50
N VAL A 713 14.72 1.32 -0.08
CA VAL A 713 14.14 1.91 -1.30
C VAL A 713 14.44 0.97 -2.47
N ALA A 714 13.43 0.60 -3.24
CA ALA A 714 13.60 -0.14 -4.48
C ALA A 714 14.53 0.65 -5.42
N LYS A 715 15.69 0.08 -5.76
CA LYS A 715 16.62 0.70 -6.72
C LYS A 715 16.05 0.54 -8.12
N LEU A 716 15.65 1.65 -8.74
CA LEU A 716 15.48 1.69 -10.20
C LEU A 716 16.80 1.27 -10.86
N TYR A 717 16.73 0.27 -11.74
CA TYR A 717 17.73 -0.09 -12.75
C TYR A 717 19.22 -0.02 -12.32
N SER A 718 19.72 -1.03 -11.62
CA SER A 718 21.14 -1.38 -11.79
C SER A 718 21.30 -2.12 -13.13
N HIS A 719 22.15 -1.58 -14.01
CA HIS A 719 22.49 -2.12 -15.34
C HIS A 719 21.51 -1.83 -16.49
N VAL A 720 21.29 -0.55 -16.79
CA VAL A 720 21.17 -0.09 -18.19
C VAL A 720 22.34 0.86 -18.44
N GLY A 721 23.38 0.41 -19.17
CA GLY A 721 24.56 1.24 -19.44
C GLY A 721 25.93 0.61 -19.17
N ALA A 722 26.07 -0.72 -19.25
CA ALA A 722 27.36 -1.37 -19.39
C ALA A 722 27.24 -2.44 -20.48
N LYS A 723 27.57 -2.04 -21.72
CA LYS A 723 27.72 -2.98 -22.83
C LYS A 723 29.21 -3.10 -23.08
N ASP A 724 29.79 -4.19 -22.61
CA ASP A 724 31.16 -4.53 -22.96
C ASP A 724 31.28 -4.63 -24.48
N ALA A 725 32.23 -3.87 -25.03
CA ALA A 725 32.64 -3.96 -26.41
C ALA A 725 34.18 -4.02 -26.41
N ASP A 726 34.72 -5.06 -27.02
CA ASP A 726 36.15 -5.35 -27.05
C ASP A 726 36.97 -4.16 -27.60
N GLY A 727 38.21 -4.05 -27.09
CA GLY A 727 39.11 -2.94 -27.40
C GLY A 727 39.61 -2.92 -28.85
N GLY A 728 39.82 -1.70 -29.39
CA GLY A 728 40.15 -1.54 -30.80
C GLY A 728 40.73 -0.18 -31.25
N GLY A 729 41.44 0.55 -30.38
CA GLY A 729 42.37 1.63 -30.77
C GLY A 729 41.81 3.00 -31.17
N GLY A 730 42.64 4.05 -31.00
CA GLY A 730 42.58 5.26 -31.84
C GLY A 730 42.07 6.58 -31.23
N ALA A 731 42.99 7.32 -30.58
CA ALA A 731 43.17 8.79 -30.65
C ALA A 731 42.04 9.81 -30.33
N GLN A 732 42.39 10.74 -29.42
CA GLN A 732 42.14 12.20 -29.43
C GLN A 732 40.70 12.77 -29.43
N GLY A 733 40.38 13.52 -28.36
CA GLY A 733 40.24 14.98 -28.52
C GLY A 733 38.87 15.66 -28.29
N ARG A 734 38.78 16.40 -27.16
CA ARG A 734 37.89 17.54 -26.83
C ARG A 734 36.40 17.29 -26.48
N PRO A 735 35.81 18.15 -25.60
CA PRO A 735 34.44 18.04 -25.11
C PRO A 735 33.43 18.88 -25.91
N ALA A 736 32.14 18.59 -25.75
CA ALA A 736 31.04 19.42 -26.24
C ALA A 736 29.88 19.51 -25.23
N ASP A 737 29.69 20.73 -24.74
CA ASP A 737 28.48 21.46 -24.32
C ASP A 737 27.23 20.81 -23.68
N VAL A 738 26.74 21.58 -22.71
CA VAL A 738 25.48 21.44 -21.96
C VAL A 738 24.29 21.95 -22.77
N LYS A 739 23.15 21.25 -22.69
CA LYS A 739 21.80 21.82 -22.79
C LYS A 739 20.84 21.07 -21.87
#